data_AF-A0A813LKQ2-F1
#
_entry.id   AF-A0A813LKQ2-F1
#
_cell.length_a   1.000
_cell.length_b   1.000
_cell.length_c   1.000
_cell.angle_alpha   90.00
_cell.angle_beta   90.00
_cell.angle_gamma   90.00
#
_symmetry.space_group_name_H-M   'P 1'
#
loop_
_entity.id
_entity.type
_entity.pdbx_description
1 polymer ?
#
loop_
_entity_poly.entity_id
_entity_poly.type
_entity_poly.pdbx_seq_one_letter_code
_entity_poly.pdbx_strand_id
1 'polypeptide(L)'
;MHRAFRLQLGVLLAAAAAAASVSGQDSCAFGAHGLVGAGCKAVDELGLLQRPSALALESHELSGECTSLNANPFADGAVAPCCAGSEKCLKDWDADHNFYYKCLTSCSATETETKPTETKPTCTSLNANPFADGAVAPCCAGSEKCLKDWDADHNLYYKCLTSCSATETKPTETKPTCTSLNANPFVKGAEIPCCAGSEKCLGEWNADNNYYYKCAVECSVDAYHPHFNTEPDYLDIASRARGVKGNAGQLADNYYLVVGDQGGCSGGCDSCCLMQRKVAAKMKEYVLNRRRQNPSSTLLFVLAVGDNFYWMGAKAGRFKATWADVYGEELTSVPWFAVMGNHDYGNDDPEVACPNVVPRFTCDETNLDSPACGAPKPYSTESQHYAGNQLNADKGGVDGELRRNFHMPDFTFYYRVPELDFELIAMDTNWYDRDGSGGNGYGNNGGGARELRKVCGSTDKVISYLRHVLDASDLILRERASAAESRNVAIISHYPDEFMQGRNLRKDFVKAMPADKQGGVRAYNFFGHTHVQECRGYDGSGCVDFLTGGSGGCCSTNDVPAGFVAIAWNNVGLQEVECMANYGTNPAACSVWNFYSLAQTGASRNGTLASERGVPADVCEHTDDEPSCPNYWAPGHRKR
;
A
#
# COMPACT_ATOMS: atom_id res chain seq x y z
N MET A 1 40.88 -55.72 38.60
CA MET A 1 41.76 -56.50 39.50
C MET A 1 43.13 -55.84 39.52
N HIS A 2 43.69 -55.58 40.72
CA HIS A 2 45.08 -55.20 41.08
C HIS A 2 45.76 -54.01 40.36
N ARG A 3 45.98 -52.87 41.05
CA ARG A 3 47.10 -52.47 41.96
C ARG A 3 48.39 -52.04 41.24
N ALA A 4 48.83 -50.79 41.47
CA ALA A 4 50.18 -50.37 41.96
C ALA A 4 50.29 -48.81 41.91
N PHE A 5 50.36 -48.08 43.05
CA PHE A 5 51.55 -47.63 43.81
C PHE A 5 52.53 -46.74 43.02
N ARG A 6 52.52 -45.39 43.15
CA ARG A 6 53.10 -44.45 44.16
C ARG A 6 54.64 -44.38 44.25
N LEU A 7 55.20 -43.18 44.03
CA LEU A 7 56.22 -42.39 44.78
C LEU A 7 56.55 -41.13 43.90
N GLN A 8 56.84 -39.89 44.33
CA GLN A 8 57.09 -39.19 45.60
C GLN A 8 57.06 -37.65 45.27
N LEU A 9 56.24 -36.82 45.92
CA LEU A 9 56.57 -35.76 46.93
C LEU A 9 57.71 -34.76 46.55
N GLY A 10 57.61 -33.43 46.71
CA GLY A 10 56.72 -32.61 47.54
C GLY A 10 56.85 -31.09 47.26
N VAL A 11 55.85 -30.25 47.63
CA VAL A 11 55.79 -29.36 48.84
C VAL A 11 56.05 -27.89 48.41
N LEU A 12 55.32 -26.80 48.70
CA LEU A 12 54.20 -26.32 49.57
C LEU A 12 53.60 -25.06 48.83
N LEU A 13 52.27 -24.84 48.68
CA LEU A 13 51.27 -24.18 49.58
C LEU A 13 51.70 -22.78 50.08
N ALA A 14 50.91 -21.69 50.03
CA ALA A 14 49.47 -21.48 50.30
C ALA A 14 48.99 -20.16 49.61
N ALA A 15 47.80 -20.06 48.98
CA ALA A 15 46.46 -19.70 49.53
C ALA A 15 46.40 -18.29 50.18
N ALA A 16 45.38 -17.45 50.03
CA ALA A 16 43.98 -17.62 49.64
C ALA A 16 43.35 -16.31 49.12
N ALA A 17 42.22 -16.45 48.44
CA ALA A 17 41.27 -15.41 48.07
C ALA A 17 40.07 -15.39 49.04
N ALA A 18 39.37 -14.24 49.14
CA ALA A 18 37.91 -14.05 49.32
C ALA A 18 37.66 -12.59 49.80
N ALA A 19 36.91 -11.75 49.07
CA ALA A 19 35.46 -11.43 49.22
C ALA A 19 35.16 -10.59 50.49
N ALA A 20 34.30 -9.56 50.54
CA ALA A 20 33.30 -8.98 49.65
C ALA A 20 32.91 -7.55 50.10
N SER A 21 32.33 -6.78 49.16
CA SER A 21 31.14 -5.90 49.27
C SER A 21 31.08 -4.58 50.07
N VAL A 22 30.49 -3.59 49.38
CA VAL A 22 29.53 -2.53 49.81
C VAL A 22 30.01 -1.07 49.91
N SER A 23 29.38 -0.27 49.04
CA SER A 23 28.94 1.15 49.08
C SER A 23 29.92 2.29 49.34
N GLY A 24 29.71 3.38 48.58
CA GLY A 24 29.94 4.74 49.08
C GLY A 24 30.24 5.75 47.99
N GLN A 25 29.29 6.67 47.79
CA GLN A 25 29.41 7.93 47.05
C GLN A 25 30.66 8.74 47.45
N ASP A 26 31.28 9.46 46.51
CA ASP A 26 31.18 10.93 46.45
C ASP A 26 32.13 11.56 45.41
N SER A 27 31.67 12.72 44.98
CA SER A 27 32.08 13.65 43.93
C SER A 27 33.40 14.42 44.14
N CYS A 28 33.70 15.26 43.13
CA CYS A 28 34.60 16.44 43.09
C CYS A 28 36.01 16.18 42.54
N ALA A 29 36.39 16.70 41.37
CA ALA A 29 36.62 18.12 40.98
C ALA A 29 38.00 18.66 41.40
N PHE A 30 38.45 19.66 40.62
CA PHE A 30 39.74 20.39 40.64
C PHE A 30 40.87 19.72 39.85
N GLY A 31 41.66 20.45 39.07
CA GLY A 31 41.79 21.90 38.94
C GLY A 31 43.20 22.22 38.42
N ALA A 32 43.28 23.32 37.69
CA ALA A 32 44.41 23.77 36.88
C ALA A 32 45.76 23.98 37.59
N HIS A 33 46.85 23.78 36.82
CA HIS A 33 47.97 24.70 36.55
C HIS A 33 49.32 23.95 36.46
N GLY A 34 50.09 24.23 35.39
CA GLY A 34 51.49 23.81 35.32
C GLY A 34 52.12 23.94 33.94
N LEU A 35 52.60 25.15 33.61
CA LEU A 35 53.55 25.44 32.54
C LEU A 35 54.87 24.68 32.75
N VAL A 36 55.36 23.94 31.74
CA VAL A 36 56.79 23.84 31.37
C VAL A 36 56.87 23.53 29.87
N GLY A 37 57.59 24.37 29.13
CA GLY A 37 57.79 24.21 27.69
C GLY A 37 58.97 23.30 27.33
N ALA A 38 59.02 22.88 26.07
CA ALA A 38 60.18 22.99 25.17
C ALA A 38 59.96 22.15 23.90
N GLY A 39 59.87 22.85 22.77
CA GLY A 39 60.50 22.54 21.49
C GLY A 39 60.17 21.23 20.76
N CYS A 40 59.60 21.34 19.56
CA CYS A 40 60.37 21.12 18.34
C CYS A 40 59.66 21.67 17.10
N LYS A 41 60.49 21.94 16.09
CA LYS A 41 60.30 22.85 14.96
C LYS A 41 59.26 22.41 13.94
N ALA A 42 58.69 23.43 13.32
CA ALA A 42 57.90 23.42 12.11
C ALA A 42 58.67 22.92 10.88
N VAL A 43 57.92 22.30 9.98
CA VAL A 43 58.10 22.37 8.53
C VAL A 43 56.75 22.73 7.95
N ASP A 44 56.72 23.87 7.26
CA ASP A 44 55.66 24.31 6.36
C ASP A 44 55.48 23.31 5.21
N GLU A 45 54.24 23.07 4.79
CA GLU A 45 53.85 23.16 3.38
C GLU A 45 52.31 23.15 3.21
N LEU A 46 51.81 24.30 2.75
CA LEU A 46 50.83 24.53 1.66
C LEU A 46 49.65 23.57 1.43
N GLY A 47 48.43 24.15 1.44
CA GLY A 47 47.29 23.56 0.73
C GLY A 47 45.87 24.04 1.08
N LEU A 48 45.64 25.30 1.45
CA LEU A 48 44.27 25.83 1.63
C LEU A 48 43.78 26.51 0.36
N LEU A 49 43.04 25.74 -0.46
CA LEU A 49 42.22 26.27 -1.54
C LEU A 49 41.00 27.00 -0.97
N GLN A 50 40.78 28.17 -1.55
CA GLN A 50 39.73 29.12 -1.27
C GLN A 50 38.33 28.50 -1.46
N ARG A 51 37.43 28.84 -0.55
CA ARG A 51 35.98 28.71 -0.75
C ARG A 51 35.56 29.63 -1.91
N PRO A 52 34.79 29.18 -2.91
CA PRO A 52 34.09 30.10 -3.78
C PRO A 52 32.82 30.61 -3.09
N SER A 53 32.67 31.92 -3.22
CA SER A 53 31.54 32.74 -2.86
C SER A 53 30.24 32.30 -3.52
N ALA A 54 29.14 32.69 -2.86
CA ALA A 54 27.78 32.63 -3.35
C ALA A 54 27.66 33.07 -4.82
N LEU A 55 27.25 32.14 -5.66
CA LEU A 55 26.70 32.41 -6.98
C LEU A 55 25.28 32.95 -6.79
N ALA A 56 25.05 34.14 -7.34
CA ALA A 56 23.74 34.73 -7.50
C ALA A 56 22.84 33.76 -8.27
N LEU A 57 21.66 33.47 -7.71
CA LEU A 57 20.55 32.91 -8.47
C LEU A 57 20.15 33.95 -9.52
N GLU A 58 20.49 33.69 -10.78
CA GLU A 58 19.79 34.28 -11.91
C GLU A 58 18.35 33.75 -11.87
N SER A 59 17.39 34.66 -11.74
CA SER A 59 15.99 34.39 -11.95
C SER A 59 15.80 33.95 -13.40
N HIS A 60 15.64 32.64 -13.62
CA HIS A 60 14.94 32.16 -14.79
C HIS A 60 13.52 32.74 -14.71
N GLU A 61 13.25 33.76 -15.53
CA GLU A 61 11.89 34.06 -15.96
C GLU A 61 11.35 32.78 -16.60
N LEU A 62 10.60 32.00 -15.81
CA LEU A 62 9.64 31.05 -16.34
C LEU A 62 8.68 31.88 -17.19
N SER A 63 8.90 31.90 -18.51
CA SER A 63 7.88 32.21 -19.48
C SER A 63 6.81 31.12 -19.34
N GLY A 64 5.97 31.22 -18.32
CA GLY A 64 4.87 30.30 -18.09
C GLY A 64 3.97 30.36 -19.30
N GLU A 65 3.97 29.28 -20.10
CA GLU A 65 3.07 29.15 -21.22
C GLU A 65 1.63 29.22 -20.68
N CYS A 66 0.87 30.18 -21.20
CA CYS A 66 -0.53 30.33 -20.85
C CYS A 66 -1.38 29.50 -21.81
N THR A 67 -2.52 29.02 -21.32
CA THR A 67 -3.48 28.26 -22.11
C THR A 67 -4.17 29.18 -23.12
N SER A 68 -4.05 28.85 -24.41
CA SER A 68 -4.65 29.61 -25.51
C SER A 68 -6.19 29.59 -25.46
N LEU A 69 -6.82 30.56 -26.13
CA LEU A 69 -8.27 30.67 -26.22
C LEU A 69 -8.88 29.35 -26.78
N ASN A 70 -9.97 28.89 -26.17
CA ASN A 70 -10.67 27.62 -26.40
C ASN A 70 -9.92 26.34 -26.01
N ALA A 71 -8.69 26.42 -25.48
CA ALA A 71 -7.99 25.26 -24.95
C ALA A 71 -8.37 25.00 -23.48
N ASN A 72 -8.26 23.74 -23.06
CA ASN A 72 -8.50 23.31 -21.70
C ASN A 72 -7.25 23.57 -20.84
N PRO A 73 -7.31 24.41 -19.78
CA PRO A 73 -6.16 24.75 -18.94
C PRO A 73 -5.67 23.61 -18.04
N PHE A 74 -6.21 22.40 -18.21
CA PHE A 74 -5.87 21.19 -17.47
C PHE A 74 -5.51 20.03 -18.41
N ALA A 75 -5.33 20.28 -19.71
CA ALA A 75 -5.16 19.22 -20.71
C ALA A 75 -3.88 18.37 -20.53
N ASP A 76 -2.87 18.90 -19.85
CA ASP A 76 -1.56 18.28 -19.62
C ASP A 76 -1.33 17.82 -18.17
N GLY A 77 -2.38 17.85 -17.34
CA GLY A 77 -2.30 17.46 -15.93
C GLY A 77 -1.70 18.51 -15.00
N ALA A 78 -1.19 19.64 -15.52
CA ALA A 78 -0.80 20.81 -14.75
C ALA A 78 -1.80 21.96 -14.97
N VAL A 79 -2.06 22.78 -13.96
CA VAL A 79 -2.99 23.91 -14.13
C VAL A 79 -2.25 25.08 -14.78
N ALA A 80 -2.38 25.24 -16.10
CA ALA A 80 -1.82 26.39 -16.81
C ALA A 80 -2.81 27.58 -16.78
N PRO A 81 -2.39 28.81 -16.44
CA PRO A 81 -3.28 29.97 -16.43
C PRO A 81 -3.76 30.29 -17.86
N CYS A 82 -5.00 30.78 -18.00
CA CYS A 82 -5.48 31.28 -19.28
C CYS A 82 -4.67 32.49 -19.74
N CYS A 83 -4.42 32.62 -21.05
CA CYS A 83 -3.72 33.77 -21.59
C CYS A 83 -4.46 35.08 -21.31
N ALA A 84 -3.71 36.18 -21.20
CA ALA A 84 -4.25 37.52 -20.94
C ALA A 84 -5.39 37.85 -21.92
N GLY A 85 -6.54 38.26 -21.38
CA GLY A 85 -7.77 38.50 -22.15
C GLY A 85 -8.73 37.31 -22.25
N SER A 86 -8.45 36.21 -21.55
CA SER A 86 -9.37 35.09 -21.38
C SER A 86 -9.53 34.68 -19.91
N GLU A 87 -10.69 34.13 -19.57
CA GLU A 87 -11.05 33.58 -18.27
C GLU A 87 -11.40 32.09 -18.38
N LYS A 88 -11.26 31.37 -17.27
CA LYS A 88 -11.50 29.94 -17.18
C LYS A 88 -13.01 29.69 -17.05
N CYS A 89 -13.61 29.00 -18.03
CA CYS A 89 -15.05 28.74 -18.10
C CYS A 89 -15.36 27.25 -18.03
N LEU A 90 -16.14 26.84 -17.03
CA LEU A 90 -16.65 25.46 -16.88
C LEU A 90 -18.01 25.36 -17.58
N LYS A 91 -18.12 24.49 -18.60
CA LYS A 91 -19.39 24.12 -19.23
C LYS A 91 -19.32 22.65 -19.64
N ASP A 92 -20.49 22.13 -19.99
CA ASP A 92 -20.61 20.91 -20.76
C ASP A 92 -20.28 21.23 -22.23
N TRP A 93 -19.11 20.80 -22.69
CA TRP A 93 -18.56 21.19 -24.00
C TRP A 93 -18.70 20.09 -25.05
N ASP A 94 -19.13 18.88 -24.67
CA ASP A 94 -19.28 17.74 -25.57
C ASP A 94 -20.67 17.09 -25.43
N ALA A 95 -20.94 16.07 -26.24
CA ALA A 95 -22.24 15.40 -26.25
C ALA A 95 -22.37 14.32 -25.16
N ASP A 96 -21.29 14.04 -24.43
CA ASP A 96 -21.19 12.96 -23.44
C ASP A 96 -21.43 13.49 -22.02
N HIS A 97 -21.83 14.76 -21.88
CA HIS A 97 -22.10 15.44 -20.62
C HIS A 97 -20.88 15.64 -19.70
N ASN A 98 -19.68 15.76 -20.30
CA ASN A 98 -18.46 16.01 -19.54
C ASN A 98 -18.25 17.51 -19.30
N PHE A 99 -18.24 17.89 -18.03
CA PHE A 99 -17.89 19.25 -17.62
C PHE A 99 -16.37 19.40 -17.56
N TYR A 100 -15.82 20.28 -18.38
CA TYR A 100 -14.41 20.67 -18.29
C TYR A 100 -14.22 22.16 -18.55
N TYR A 101 -13.03 22.66 -18.22
CA TYR A 101 -12.72 24.07 -18.37
C TYR A 101 -12.20 24.38 -19.78
N LYS A 102 -12.56 25.54 -20.32
CA LYS A 102 -11.89 26.17 -21.47
C LYS A 102 -11.55 27.62 -21.16
N CYS A 103 -10.46 28.14 -21.70
CA CYS A 103 -10.15 29.56 -21.63
C CYS A 103 -10.94 30.34 -22.67
N LEU A 104 -11.87 31.22 -22.28
CA LEU A 104 -12.71 32.02 -23.19
C LEU A 104 -12.57 33.51 -22.90
N THR A 105 -12.86 34.39 -23.87
CA THR A 105 -12.85 35.84 -23.64
C THR A 105 -13.94 36.31 -22.66
N SER A 106 -15.02 35.54 -22.55
CA SER A 106 -16.02 35.66 -21.49
C SER A 106 -16.86 34.38 -21.41
N CYS A 107 -17.18 33.93 -20.20
CA CYS A 107 -18.06 32.77 -20.00
C CYS A 107 -19.51 33.02 -20.42
N SER A 108 -19.86 34.27 -20.75
CA SER A 108 -21.22 34.68 -21.10
C SER A 108 -21.53 34.64 -22.61
N ALA A 109 -20.56 34.34 -23.47
CA ALA A 109 -20.80 34.26 -24.91
C ALA A 109 -21.60 33.00 -25.28
N THR A 110 -22.75 33.19 -25.91
CA THR A 110 -23.60 32.11 -26.47
C THR A 110 -23.09 31.78 -27.87
N GLU A 111 -22.29 30.73 -28.02
CA GLU A 111 -21.85 30.27 -29.34
C GLU A 111 -23.01 29.60 -30.08
N THR A 112 -23.26 30.07 -31.30
CA THR A 112 -24.31 29.54 -32.19
C THR A 112 -23.63 28.62 -33.19
N GLU A 113 -23.43 27.35 -32.85
CA GLU A 113 -22.87 26.35 -33.77
C GLU A 113 -23.97 25.42 -34.29
N THR A 114 -24.03 25.26 -35.61
CA THR A 114 -25.11 24.60 -36.34
C THR A 114 -24.74 23.13 -36.63
N LYS A 115 -25.41 22.19 -35.96
CA LYS A 115 -25.31 20.73 -36.21
C LYS A 115 -26.56 20.21 -36.97
N PRO A 116 -26.44 19.21 -37.88
CA PRO A 116 -27.54 18.75 -38.73
C PRO A 116 -28.66 18.07 -37.93
N THR A 117 -29.89 18.49 -38.20
CA THR A 117 -31.08 18.20 -37.40
C THR A 117 -31.74 16.88 -37.80
N GLU A 118 -31.59 15.86 -36.95
CA GLU A 118 -32.63 14.84 -36.82
C GLU A 118 -33.81 15.53 -36.13
N THR A 119 -34.97 15.58 -36.78
CA THR A 119 -36.13 16.35 -36.33
C THR A 119 -36.74 15.72 -35.08
N LYS A 120 -36.14 16.04 -33.93
CA LYS A 120 -36.67 15.78 -32.60
C LYS A 120 -38.05 16.44 -32.50
N PRO A 121 -39.09 15.72 -32.01
CA PRO A 121 -40.42 16.29 -31.88
C PRO A 121 -40.36 17.54 -31.00
N THR A 122 -40.94 18.62 -31.51
CA THR A 122 -40.90 19.96 -30.89
C THR A 122 -41.64 20.01 -29.56
N CYS A 123 -42.43 18.98 -29.24
CA CYS A 123 -43.18 18.89 -28.01
C CYS A 123 -43.37 17.44 -27.54
N THR A 124 -43.57 17.29 -26.23
CA THR A 124 -43.87 16.04 -25.55
C THR A 124 -45.37 15.72 -25.66
N SER A 125 -45.70 14.52 -26.13
CA SER A 125 -47.08 14.06 -26.28
C SER A 125 -47.80 13.88 -24.93
N LEU A 126 -49.13 13.85 -24.97
CA LEU A 126 -49.96 13.59 -23.79
C LEU A 126 -49.54 12.26 -23.10
N ASN A 127 -49.41 12.29 -21.78
CA ASN A 127 -48.92 11.23 -20.89
C ASN A 127 -47.43 10.88 -20.99
N ALA A 128 -46.65 11.51 -21.88
CA ALA A 128 -45.21 11.33 -21.92
C ALA A 128 -44.49 12.24 -20.91
N ASN A 129 -43.33 11.78 -20.46
CA ASN A 129 -42.46 12.54 -19.54
C ASN A 129 -41.63 13.56 -20.34
N PRO A 130 -41.78 14.87 -20.10
CA PRO A 130 -41.07 15.90 -20.86
C PRO A 130 -39.55 15.97 -20.59
N PHE A 131 -39.02 15.08 -19.75
CA PHE A 131 -37.60 14.96 -19.40
C PHE A 131 -36.99 13.61 -19.79
N ALA A 132 -37.72 12.75 -20.51
CA ALA A 132 -37.29 11.36 -20.75
C ALA A 132 -35.97 11.23 -21.52
N ASP A 133 -35.52 12.29 -22.21
CA ASP A 133 -34.33 12.28 -23.06
C ASP A 133 -33.22 13.26 -22.61
N GLY A 134 -33.28 13.70 -21.35
CA GLY A 134 -32.28 14.62 -20.76
C GLY A 134 -32.44 16.10 -21.16
N ALA A 135 -33.26 16.42 -22.18
CA ALA A 135 -33.61 17.79 -22.53
C ALA A 135 -35.10 18.07 -22.26
N VAL A 136 -35.42 19.26 -21.75
CA VAL A 136 -36.80 19.62 -21.42
C VAL A 136 -37.58 19.96 -22.70
N ALA A 137 -38.43 19.05 -23.17
CA ALA A 137 -39.33 19.30 -24.29
C ALA A 137 -40.70 19.81 -23.76
N PRO A 138 -41.21 20.98 -24.23
CA PRO A 138 -42.48 21.51 -23.76
C PRO A 138 -43.62 20.55 -24.09
N CYS A 139 -44.68 20.53 -23.27
CA CYS A 139 -45.87 19.75 -23.57
C CYS A 139 -46.55 20.27 -24.85
N CYS A 140 -47.09 19.39 -25.67
CA CYS A 140 -47.80 19.79 -26.89
C CYS A 140 -49.01 20.68 -26.56
N ALA A 141 -49.38 21.56 -27.49
CA ALA A 141 -50.49 22.51 -27.32
C ALA A 141 -51.76 21.79 -26.83
N GLY A 142 -52.38 22.34 -25.77
CA GLY A 142 -53.53 21.72 -25.10
C GLY A 142 -53.17 20.76 -23.96
N SER A 143 -51.88 20.65 -23.60
CA SER A 143 -51.44 19.97 -22.39
C SER A 143 -50.46 20.82 -21.58
N GLU A 144 -50.45 20.62 -20.26
CA GLU A 144 -49.54 21.22 -19.30
C GLU A 144 -48.75 20.15 -18.55
N LYS A 145 -47.61 20.56 -18.00
CA LYS A 145 -46.68 19.68 -17.30
C LYS A 145 -47.16 19.43 -15.87
N CYS A 146 -47.49 18.19 -15.53
CA CYS A 146 -47.99 17.80 -14.21
C CYS A 146 -46.99 16.90 -13.47
N LEU A 147 -46.57 17.30 -12.26
CA LEU A 147 -45.76 16.49 -11.35
C LEU A 147 -46.69 15.70 -10.43
N LYS A 148 -46.63 14.37 -10.48
CA LYS A 148 -47.30 13.49 -9.52
C LYS A 148 -46.44 12.26 -9.26
N ASP A 149 -46.82 11.51 -8.25
CA ASP A 149 -46.39 10.13 -8.07
C ASP A 149 -47.19 9.27 -9.06
N TRP A 150 -46.52 8.77 -10.09
CA TRP A 150 -47.17 8.05 -11.19
C TRP A 150 -46.87 6.54 -11.15
N ASP A 151 -46.03 6.07 -10.24
CA ASP A 151 -45.66 4.66 -10.09
C ASP A 151 -45.81 4.18 -8.64
N ALA A 152 -45.52 2.91 -8.38
CA ALA A 152 -45.68 2.31 -7.05
C ALA A 152 -44.47 2.54 -6.13
N ASP A 153 -43.39 3.11 -6.66
CA ASP A 153 -42.10 3.29 -5.98
C ASP A 153 -41.97 4.69 -5.36
N HIS A 154 -43.05 5.47 -5.38
CA HIS A 154 -43.13 6.84 -4.87
C HIS A 154 -42.22 7.84 -5.60
N ASN A 155 -41.92 7.60 -6.87
CA ASN A 155 -41.11 8.50 -7.67
C ASN A 155 -41.96 9.64 -8.25
N LEU A 156 -41.60 10.88 -7.88
CA LEU A 156 -42.20 12.08 -8.43
C LEU A 156 -41.57 12.40 -9.80
N TYR A 157 -42.35 12.27 -10.87
CA TYR A 157 -41.90 12.71 -12.21
C TYR A 157 -43.01 13.43 -12.98
N TYR A 158 -42.64 14.10 -14.07
CA TYR A 158 -43.58 14.92 -14.83
C TYR A 158 -44.24 14.11 -15.95
N LYS A 159 -45.51 14.38 -16.24
CA LYS A 159 -46.22 13.97 -17.46
C LYS A 159 -46.98 15.16 -18.06
N CYS A 160 -47.09 15.21 -19.38
CA CYS A 160 -47.94 16.20 -20.05
C CYS A 160 -49.41 15.77 -20.01
N LEU A 161 -50.30 16.55 -19.37
CA LEU A 161 -51.74 16.25 -19.28
C LEU A 161 -52.61 17.42 -19.75
N THR A 162 -53.85 17.18 -20.14
CA THR A 162 -54.78 18.25 -20.60
C THR A 162 -55.15 19.26 -19.50
N SER A 163 -55.13 18.83 -18.24
CA SER A 163 -55.06 19.72 -17.08
C SER A 163 -54.50 18.95 -15.89
N CYS A 164 -53.76 19.63 -15.01
CA CYS A 164 -53.27 19.10 -13.75
C CYS A 164 -54.34 19.08 -12.66
N SER A 165 -55.63 19.23 -13.02
CA SER A 165 -56.74 19.30 -12.06
C SER A 165 -56.94 17.97 -11.35
N ALA A 166 -56.23 17.77 -10.24
CA ALA A 166 -56.68 16.89 -9.17
C ALA A 166 -57.21 17.78 -8.05
N THR A 167 -58.51 17.63 -7.80
CA THR A 167 -59.18 18.01 -6.56
C THR A 167 -58.66 17.09 -5.45
N GLU A 168 -57.43 17.30 -5.02
CA GLU A 168 -56.93 16.82 -3.74
C GLU A 168 -56.49 18.05 -2.98
N THR A 169 -57.13 18.27 -1.83
CA THR A 169 -56.80 19.31 -0.87
C THR A 169 -55.33 19.18 -0.51
N LYS A 170 -54.51 20.02 -1.17
CA LYS A 170 -53.09 20.22 -0.89
C LYS A 170 -52.97 20.52 0.61
N PRO A 171 -52.41 19.61 1.44
CA PRO A 171 -51.93 20.01 2.73
C PRO A 171 -50.94 21.13 2.47
N THR A 172 -51.03 22.22 3.22
CA THR A 172 -50.04 23.30 3.20
C THR A 172 -48.71 22.71 3.67
N GLU A 173 -48.01 21.98 2.81
CA GLU A 173 -46.75 21.34 3.11
C GLU A 173 -45.71 22.45 3.11
N THR A 174 -45.44 22.94 4.31
CA THR A 174 -44.35 23.84 4.61
C THR A 174 -43.08 23.27 4.01
N LYS A 175 -42.51 23.98 3.03
CA LYS A 175 -41.22 23.64 2.44
C LYS A 175 -40.25 23.34 3.59
N PRO A 176 -39.72 22.12 3.70
CA PRO A 176 -38.82 21.78 4.80
C PRO A 176 -37.64 22.74 4.73
N THR A 177 -37.40 23.43 5.85
CA THR A 177 -36.28 24.37 5.99
C THR A 177 -34.95 23.66 6.12
N CYS A 178 -34.99 22.34 6.42
CA CYS A 178 -33.82 21.49 6.54
C CYS A 178 -34.11 20.05 6.10
N THR A 179 -33.05 19.33 5.73
CA THR A 179 -33.06 17.91 5.38
C THR A 179 -32.95 17.08 6.64
N SER A 180 -33.89 16.17 6.85
CA SER A 180 -33.92 15.30 8.04
C SER A 180 -32.71 14.37 8.08
N LEU A 181 -32.38 13.90 9.29
CA LEU A 181 -31.38 12.85 9.48
C LEU A 181 -31.66 11.68 8.52
N ASN A 182 -30.61 11.18 7.90
CA ASN A 182 -30.58 10.14 6.88
C ASN A 182 -31.21 10.48 5.52
N ALA A 183 -31.61 11.72 5.26
CA ALA A 183 -32.07 12.11 3.93
C ALA A 183 -30.95 12.75 3.10
N ASN A 184 -31.04 12.63 1.78
CA ASN A 184 -30.12 13.28 0.84
C ASN A 184 -30.47 14.78 0.74
N PRO A 185 -29.53 15.71 0.98
CA PRO A 185 -29.82 17.14 0.94
C PRO A 185 -30.07 17.70 -0.47
N PHE A 186 -29.93 16.88 -1.53
CA PHE A 186 -30.08 17.29 -2.93
C PHE A 186 -31.30 16.69 -3.66
N VAL A 187 -32.26 16.07 -2.95
CA VAL A 187 -33.41 15.34 -3.56
C VAL A 187 -34.23 16.19 -4.55
N LYS A 188 -34.17 17.53 -4.49
CA LYS A 188 -34.94 18.44 -5.37
C LYS A 188 -34.06 19.31 -6.29
N GLY A 189 -32.80 18.93 -6.53
CA GLY A 189 -31.87 19.65 -7.40
C GLY A 189 -31.33 20.97 -6.83
N ALA A 190 -31.75 21.35 -5.62
CA ALA A 190 -31.17 22.43 -4.84
C ALA A 190 -30.81 21.90 -3.45
N GLU A 191 -29.65 22.29 -2.93
CA GLU A 191 -29.20 21.89 -1.60
C GLU A 191 -30.14 22.44 -0.52
N ILE A 192 -30.66 21.55 0.32
CA ILE A 192 -31.38 21.89 1.55
C ILE A 192 -30.46 21.55 2.73
N PRO A 193 -30.09 22.52 3.59
CA PRO A 193 -29.18 22.30 4.71
C PRO A 193 -29.66 21.18 5.62
N CYS A 194 -28.75 20.43 6.24
CA CYS A 194 -29.12 19.42 7.23
C CYS A 194 -29.77 20.07 8.47
N CYS A 195 -30.71 19.36 9.10
CA CYS A 195 -31.37 19.85 10.30
C CYS A 195 -30.38 20.03 11.45
N ALA A 196 -30.67 20.96 12.37
CA ALA A 196 -29.81 21.22 13.52
C ALA A 196 -29.48 19.91 14.28
N GLY A 197 -28.19 19.70 14.57
CA GLY A 197 -27.69 18.44 15.13
C GLY A 197 -27.39 17.35 14.08
N SER A 198 -27.34 17.71 12.80
CA SER A 198 -26.81 16.87 11.74
C SER A 198 -26.00 17.71 10.74
N GLU A 199 -25.05 17.07 10.07
CA GLU A 199 -24.21 17.66 9.04
C GLU A 199 -24.30 16.87 7.73
N LYS A 200 -23.86 17.49 6.63
CA LYS A 200 -23.92 16.93 5.30
C LYS A 200 -22.71 16.01 5.09
N CYS A 201 -22.95 14.70 5.00
CA CYS A 201 -21.90 13.69 4.86
C CYS A 201 -21.92 13.09 3.46
N LEU A 202 -20.77 13.09 2.77
CA LEU A 202 -20.59 12.35 1.53
C LEU A 202 -20.20 10.91 1.87
N GLY A 203 -20.85 9.93 1.25
CA GLY A 203 -20.52 8.53 1.46
C GLY A 203 -21.25 7.62 0.49
N GLU A 204 -20.85 6.36 0.47
CA GLU A 204 -21.57 5.30 -0.23
C GLU A 204 -22.66 4.74 0.67
N TRP A 205 -23.86 5.33 0.60
CA TRP A 205 -24.97 4.97 1.49
C TRP A 205 -25.89 3.88 0.93
N ASN A 206 -25.57 3.32 -0.24
CA ASN A 206 -26.31 2.22 -0.88
C ASN A 206 -25.37 1.18 -1.48
N ALA A 207 -25.90 0.02 -1.88
CA ALA A 207 -25.13 -1.11 -2.42
C ALA A 207 -24.69 -0.94 -3.89
N ASP A 208 -25.01 0.20 -4.51
CA ASP A 208 -24.81 0.44 -5.94
C ASP A 208 -23.48 1.17 -6.24
N ASN A 209 -22.59 1.28 -5.25
CA ASN A 209 -21.33 2.04 -5.33
C ASN A 209 -21.50 3.51 -5.73
N ASN A 210 -22.65 4.12 -5.41
CA ASN A 210 -22.93 5.51 -5.72
C ASN A 210 -22.64 6.38 -4.48
N TYR A 211 -21.70 7.32 -4.63
CA TYR A 211 -21.45 8.34 -3.63
C TYR A 211 -22.53 9.41 -3.70
N TYR A 212 -23.20 9.67 -2.58
CA TYR A 212 -24.12 10.81 -2.48
C TYR A 212 -24.09 11.39 -1.08
N TYR A 213 -24.62 12.60 -0.94
CA TYR A 213 -24.69 13.26 0.34
C TYR A 213 -25.90 12.77 1.15
N LYS A 214 -25.73 12.67 2.47
CA LYS A 214 -26.78 12.32 3.43
C LYS A 214 -26.57 13.14 4.70
N CYS A 215 -27.65 13.61 5.32
CA CYS A 215 -27.53 14.28 6.61
C CYS A 215 -27.32 13.25 7.72
N ALA A 216 -26.23 13.33 8.48
CA ALA A 216 -25.93 12.42 9.60
C ALA A 216 -25.63 13.22 10.88
N VAL A 217 -25.85 12.63 12.06
CA VAL A 217 -25.68 13.34 13.36
C VAL A 217 -24.22 13.77 13.56
N GLU A 218 -23.33 12.93 13.06
CA GLU A 218 -21.91 13.15 12.79
C GLU A 218 -21.64 12.36 11.50
N CYS A 219 -20.75 12.85 10.64
CA CYS A 219 -20.09 12.01 9.64
C CYS A 219 -19.18 11.03 10.40
N SER A 220 -19.78 10.00 11.00
CA SER A 220 -19.13 9.14 11.98
C SER A 220 -18.01 8.32 11.35
N VAL A 221 -16.85 8.42 12.00
CA VAL A 221 -15.46 8.18 11.60
C VAL A 221 -15.01 9.11 10.50
N ASP A 222 -14.08 10.01 10.83
CA ASP A 222 -13.39 10.90 9.90
C ASP A 222 -13.10 10.14 8.61
N ALA A 223 -13.49 10.70 7.46
CA ALA A 223 -13.13 10.11 6.18
C ALA A 223 -11.63 9.83 6.20
N TYR A 224 -11.22 8.63 5.79
CA TYR A 224 -9.82 8.32 5.77
C TYR A 224 -9.20 9.02 4.56
N HIS A 225 -8.22 9.88 4.83
CA HIS A 225 -7.55 10.69 3.84
C HIS A 225 -6.11 10.22 3.75
N PRO A 226 -5.71 9.52 2.67
CA PRO A 226 -4.33 9.10 2.54
C PRO A 226 -3.47 10.37 2.38
N HIS A 227 -2.38 10.45 3.13
CA HIS A 227 -1.47 11.61 3.09
C HIS A 227 -0.26 11.34 2.23
N PHE A 228 0.07 10.07 2.04
CA PHE A 228 1.39 9.71 1.57
C PHE A 228 1.48 9.62 0.04
N ASN A 229 2.11 10.63 -0.54
CA ASN A 229 2.66 10.62 -1.89
C ASN A 229 4.18 10.56 -1.76
N THR A 230 4.81 9.54 -2.35
CA THR A 230 6.26 9.33 -2.20
C THR A 230 7.09 9.99 -3.28
N GLU A 231 6.58 11.06 -3.89
CA GLU A 231 7.37 11.86 -4.80
C GLU A 231 8.14 12.96 -4.05
N PRO A 232 9.47 13.03 -4.20
CA PRO A 232 10.36 12.15 -4.98
C PRO A 232 10.70 10.85 -4.24
N ASP A 233 11.32 9.89 -4.95
CA ASP A 233 11.91 8.65 -4.41
C ASP A 233 12.76 8.90 -3.14
N TYR A 234 12.09 8.90 -1.99
CA TYR A 234 12.68 9.31 -0.71
C TYR A 234 13.50 8.20 -0.05
N LEU A 235 13.40 6.98 -0.57
CA LEU A 235 14.20 5.82 -0.15
C LEU A 235 15.41 5.61 -1.05
N ASP A 236 15.61 6.53 -2.00
CA ASP A 236 16.72 6.56 -2.93
C ASP A 236 16.92 5.19 -3.61
N ILE A 237 15.82 4.59 -4.05
CA ILE A 237 15.82 3.31 -4.77
C ILE A 237 16.54 3.47 -6.11
N ALA A 238 16.29 4.58 -6.81
CA ALA A 238 16.91 4.92 -8.07
C ALA A 238 18.44 5.08 -7.96
N SER A 239 18.98 5.55 -6.82
CA SER A 239 20.46 5.61 -6.66
C SER A 239 21.10 4.24 -6.49
N ARG A 240 20.33 3.24 -6.06
CA ARG A 240 20.79 1.85 -5.97
C ARG A 240 20.54 1.09 -7.27
N ALA A 241 19.57 1.54 -8.08
CA ALA A 241 19.22 0.91 -9.33
C ALA A 241 20.35 0.99 -10.36
N ARG A 242 20.73 -0.17 -10.90
CA ARG A 242 21.77 -0.34 -11.92
C ARG A 242 21.25 0.11 -13.29
N GLY A 243 22.11 0.70 -14.10
CA GLY A 243 21.71 1.27 -15.40
C GLY A 243 20.81 2.52 -15.29
N VAL A 244 20.59 3.04 -14.08
CA VAL A 244 19.82 4.23 -13.76
C VAL A 244 20.74 5.29 -13.17
N LYS A 245 20.48 6.58 -13.44
CA LYS A 245 21.26 7.72 -12.89
C LYS A 245 22.79 7.60 -13.09
N GLY A 246 23.23 6.90 -14.14
CA GLY A 246 24.66 6.68 -14.42
C GLY A 246 25.32 5.55 -13.62
N ASN A 247 24.55 4.80 -12.82
CA ASN A 247 25.04 3.61 -12.12
C ASN A 247 25.46 2.52 -13.10
N ALA A 248 26.64 1.94 -12.89
CA ALA A 248 27.15 0.84 -13.69
C ALA A 248 26.19 -0.35 -13.69
N GLY A 249 26.02 -1.02 -14.83
CA GLY A 249 25.10 -2.15 -15.01
C GLY A 249 24.04 -1.88 -16.07
N GLN A 250 23.03 -2.74 -16.15
CA GLN A 250 21.88 -2.64 -17.04
C GLN A 250 20.59 -2.60 -16.23
N LEU A 251 19.50 -2.11 -16.83
CA LEU A 251 18.18 -2.13 -16.19
C LEU A 251 17.80 -3.55 -15.75
N ALA A 252 18.18 -4.57 -16.53
CA ALA A 252 17.89 -5.97 -16.24
C ALA A 252 18.67 -6.56 -15.06
N ASP A 253 19.63 -5.83 -14.49
CA ASP A 253 20.29 -6.26 -13.26
C ASP A 253 19.37 -6.08 -12.03
N ASN A 254 18.35 -5.24 -12.14
CA ASN A 254 17.44 -4.90 -11.05
C ASN A 254 16.26 -5.85 -10.96
N TYR A 255 15.81 -6.11 -9.74
CA TYR A 255 14.64 -6.94 -9.47
C TYR A 255 14.06 -6.64 -8.07
N TYR A 256 12.84 -7.10 -7.83
CA TYR A 256 12.18 -7.09 -6.53
C TYR A 256 11.52 -8.44 -6.26
N LEU A 257 11.23 -8.71 -4.99
CA LEU A 257 10.55 -9.91 -4.53
C LEU A 257 9.16 -9.57 -3.99
N VAL A 258 8.23 -10.52 -4.05
CA VAL A 258 6.88 -10.40 -3.47
C VAL A 258 6.58 -11.62 -2.62
N VAL A 259 6.07 -11.39 -1.42
CA VAL A 259 5.77 -12.42 -0.41
C VAL A 259 4.49 -12.05 0.34
N GLY A 260 3.66 -13.02 0.70
CA GLY A 260 2.42 -12.80 1.45
C GLY A 260 2.28 -13.77 2.60
N ASP A 261 1.55 -13.37 3.64
CA ASP A 261 1.17 -14.28 4.74
C ASP A 261 2.40 -14.85 5.43
N GLN A 262 3.40 -13.98 5.63
CA GLN A 262 4.71 -14.34 6.12
C GLN A 262 4.87 -14.14 7.64
N GLY A 263 3.80 -13.98 8.42
CA GLY A 263 3.88 -13.55 9.82
C GLY A 263 3.90 -14.64 10.91
N GLY A 264 4.18 -15.90 10.55
CA GLY A 264 3.90 -17.07 11.40
C GLY A 264 4.80 -17.22 12.64
N CYS A 265 6.06 -16.79 12.58
CA CYS A 265 7.00 -16.89 13.69
C CYS A 265 6.59 -16.03 14.89
N SER A 266 6.73 -16.57 16.11
CA SER A 266 6.32 -15.95 17.38
C SER A 266 4.84 -15.59 17.53
N GLY A 267 3.99 -16.04 16.61
CA GLY A 267 2.53 -15.90 16.67
C GLY A 267 1.83 -17.02 17.43
N GLY A 268 2.54 -18.03 17.92
CA GLY A 268 1.95 -19.23 18.53
C GLY A 268 1.55 -20.31 17.51
N CYS A 269 2.09 -20.25 16.29
CA CYS A 269 1.97 -21.31 15.30
C CYS A 269 3.36 -21.81 14.85
N ASP A 270 3.84 -22.90 15.43
CA ASP A 270 5.18 -23.44 15.17
C ASP A 270 5.35 -23.90 13.71
N SER A 271 4.32 -24.53 13.15
CA SER A 271 4.34 -25.01 11.77
C SER A 271 4.31 -23.87 10.75
N CYS A 272 3.58 -22.79 11.04
CA CYS A 272 3.59 -21.54 10.28
C CYS A 272 5.01 -20.95 10.24
N CYS A 273 5.65 -20.86 11.41
CA CYS A 273 7.03 -20.37 11.51
C CYS A 273 8.01 -21.24 10.72
N LEU A 274 7.84 -22.56 10.73
CA LEU A 274 8.68 -23.47 9.95
C LEU A 274 8.54 -23.20 8.44
N MET A 275 7.32 -23.05 7.94
CA MET A 275 7.09 -22.75 6.52
C MET A 275 7.69 -21.38 6.15
N GLN A 276 7.46 -20.38 6.99
CA GLN A 276 8.04 -19.05 6.83
C GLN A 276 9.55 -19.07 6.72
N ARG A 277 10.23 -19.78 7.63
CA ARG A 277 11.70 -19.94 7.58
C ARG A 277 12.16 -20.64 6.31
N LYS A 278 11.42 -21.64 5.81
CA LYS A 278 11.76 -22.32 4.54
C LYS A 278 11.63 -21.38 3.35
N VAL A 279 10.57 -20.58 3.28
CA VAL A 279 10.39 -19.59 2.21
C VAL A 279 11.45 -18.49 2.30
N ALA A 280 11.73 -17.98 3.50
CA ALA A 280 12.81 -17.01 3.72
C ALA A 280 14.19 -17.55 3.31
N ALA A 281 14.49 -18.81 3.63
CA ALA A 281 15.71 -19.47 3.17
C ALA A 281 15.76 -19.56 1.65
N LYS A 282 14.64 -19.85 0.99
CA LYS A 282 14.55 -19.90 -0.47
C LYS A 282 14.73 -18.52 -1.12
N MET A 283 14.18 -17.46 -0.53
CA MET A 283 14.41 -16.08 -0.97
C MET A 283 15.89 -15.71 -0.88
N LYS A 284 16.55 -16.04 0.25
CA LYS A 284 18.00 -15.84 0.42
C LYS A 284 18.81 -16.62 -0.62
N GLU A 285 18.47 -17.89 -0.83
CA GLU A 285 19.10 -18.73 -1.86
C GLU A 285 18.97 -18.09 -3.26
N TYR A 286 17.78 -17.58 -3.60
CA TYR A 286 17.52 -16.90 -4.87
C TYR A 286 18.38 -15.66 -5.05
N VAL A 287 18.41 -14.76 -4.06
CA VAL A 287 19.23 -13.54 -4.10
C VAL A 287 20.71 -13.88 -4.29
N LEU A 288 21.22 -14.87 -3.56
CA LEU A 288 22.60 -15.33 -3.67
C LEU A 288 22.89 -15.99 -5.02
N ASN A 289 21.99 -16.85 -5.51
CA ASN A 289 22.12 -17.52 -6.81
C ASN A 289 22.13 -16.49 -7.94
N ARG A 290 21.22 -15.53 -7.92
CA ARG A 290 21.12 -14.46 -8.92
C ARG A 290 22.38 -13.60 -8.93
N ARG A 291 22.89 -13.21 -7.75
CA ARG A 291 24.18 -12.49 -7.63
C ARG A 291 25.37 -13.30 -8.12
N ARG A 292 25.38 -14.62 -7.90
CA ARG A 292 26.44 -15.51 -8.42
C ARG A 292 26.42 -15.62 -9.94
N GLN A 293 25.24 -15.63 -10.55
CA GLN A 293 25.07 -15.67 -12.01
C GLN A 293 25.34 -14.32 -12.66
N ASN A 294 24.94 -13.24 -11.99
CA ASN A 294 25.14 -11.86 -12.41
C ASN A 294 25.60 -11.02 -11.20
N PRO A 295 26.92 -10.75 -11.07
CA PRO A 295 27.46 -9.96 -9.97
C PRO A 295 26.90 -8.54 -9.85
N SER A 296 26.34 -7.99 -10.93
CA SER A 296 25.67 -6.68 -10.94
C SER A 296 24.25 -6.74 -10.39
N SER A 297 23.68 -7.94 -10.19
CA SER A 297 22.29 -8.09 -9.81
C SER A 297 21.98 -7.43 -8.46
N THR A 298 20.94 -6.60 -8.47
CA THR A 298 20.58 -5.73 -7.33
C THR A 298 19.12 -5.95 -6.95
N LEU A 299 18.90 -6.45 -5.73
CA LEU A 299 17.58 -6.47 -5.11
C LEU A 299 17.25 -5.04 -4.68
N LEU A 300 16.16 -4.48 -5.20
CA LEU A 300 15.78 -3.09 -4.90
C LEU A 300 14.92 -2.99 -3.65
N PHE A 301 13.91 -3.85 -3.55
CA PHE A 301 12.92 -3.87 -2.46
C PHE A 301 12.17 -5.21 -2.43
N VAL A 302 11.37 -5.40 -1.39
CA VAL A 302 10.42 -6.51 -1.23
C VAL A 302 9.01 -5.94 -1.06
N LEU A 303 8.01 -6.61 -1.62
CA LEU A 303 6.59 -6.30 -1.43
C LEU A 303 5.96 -7.36 -0.51
N ALA A 304 5.27 -6.92 0.53
CA ALA A 304 4.57 -7.77 1.50
C ALA A 304 3.05 -7.57 1.38
N VAL A 305 2.33 -8.60 0.94
CA VAL A 305 0.90 -8.50 0.57
C VAL A 305 -0.07 -8.78 1.73
N GLY A 306 0.31 -8.42 2.96
CA GLY A 306 -0.54 -8.58 4.15
C GLY A 306 -0.28 -9.83 4.97
N ASP A 307 -0.97 -9.89 6.10
CA ASP A 307 -0.79 -10.87 7.17
C ASP A 307 0.68 -10.94 7.63
N ASN A 308 1.21 -9.76 7.95
CA ASN A 308 2.59 -9.59 8.34
C ASN A 308 2.86 -10.16 9.74
N PHE A 309 1.86 -10.20 10.62
CA PHE A 309 2.01 -10.67 11.99
C PHE A 309 0.81 -11.52 12.48
N TYR A 310 0.93 -12.84 12.34
CA TYR A 310 -0.04 -13.77 12.92
C TYR A 310 0.04 -13.82 14.45
N TRP A 311 -1.05 -14.03 15.18
CA TRP A 311 -2.43 -14.12 14.69
C TRP A 311 -3.21 -12.81 14.77
N MET A 312 -2.73 -11.87 15.58
CA MET A 312 -3.55 -10.79 16.12
C MET A 312 -2.83 -9.44 16.06
N GLY A 313 -1.92 -9.26 15.11
CA GLY A 313 -1.23 -7.99 14.86
C GLY A 313 0.18 -7.92 15.43
N ALA A 314 0.77 -6.74 15.24
CA ALA A 314 2.11 -6.43 15.73
C ALA A 314 2.07 -5.92 17.17
N LYS A 315 3.16 -6.16 17.91
CA LYS A 315 3.46 -5.58 19.23
C LYS A 315 4.98 -5.52 19.38
N ALA A 316 5.47 -4.81 20.40
CA ALA A 316 6.91 -4.70 20.64
C ALA A 316 7.61 -6.07 20.65
N GLY A 317 8.72 -6.18 19.93
CA GLY A 317 9.52 -7.38 19.72
C GLY A 317 9.06 -8.28 18.56
N ARG A 318 7.86 -8.07 17.99
CA ARG A 318 7.35 -8.90 16.87
C ARG A 318 8.16 -8.69 15.60
N PHE A 319 8.65 -7.48 15.31
CA PHE A 319 9.49 -7.22 14.14
C PHE A 319 10.80 -8.01 14.21
N LYS A 320 11.41 -8.09 15.40
CA LYS A 320 12.63 -8.87 15.58
C LYS A 320 12.38 -10.34 15.27
N ALA A 321 11.41 -10.93 15.97
CA ALA A 321 11.23 -12.37 15.95
C ALA A 321 10.61 -12.90 14.64
N THR A 322 9.79 -12.08 13.98
CA THR A 322 9.01 -12.50 12.80
C THR A 322 9.66 -12.05 11.50
N TRP A 323 10.33 -10.90 11.50
CA TRP A 323 10.88 -10.31 10.28
C TRP A 323 12.41 -10.32 10.28
N ALA A 324 13.06 -9.60 11.19
CA ALA A 324 14.53 -9.46 11.19
C ALA A 324 15.24 -10.81 11.32
N ASP A 325 14.86 -11.64 12.31
CA ASP A 325 15.53 -12.91 12.60
C ASP A 325 15.21 -14.01 11.56
N VAL A 326 14.11 -13.89 10.82
CA VAL A 326 13.70 -14.88 9.82
C VAL A 326 14.34 -14.57 8.46
N TYR A 327 14.25 -13.33 8.02
CA TYR A 327 14.70 -12.90 6.70
C TYR A 327 16.19 -12.57 6.67
N GLY A 328 16.77 -12.13 7.78
CA GLY A 328 18.19 -11.77 7.86
C GLY A 328 18.52 -10.48 7.11
N GLU A 329 19.71 -9.94 7.37
CA GLU A 329 20.17 -8.67 6.79
C GLU A 329 20.17 -8.70 5.27
N GLU A 330 20.39 -9.86 4.65
CA GLU A 330 20.38 -10.04 3.20
C GLU A 330 19.07 -9.60 2.55
N LEU A 331 17.95 -9.72 3.26
CA LEU A 331 16.63 -9.34 2.79
C LEU A 331 16.07 -8.12 3.53
N THR A 332 16.43 -7.89 4.79
CA THR A 332 15.92 -6.74 5.58
C THR A 332 16.76 -5.47 5.42
N SER A 333 17.88 -5.51 4.67
CA SER A 333 18.68 -4.32 4.33
C SER A 333 18.08 -3.47 3.20
N VAL A 334 17.09 -3.99 2.47
CA VAL A 334 16.33 -3.26 1.45
C VAL A 334 14.94 -2.88 1.97
N PRO A 335 14.28 -1.85 1.40
CA PRO A 335 12.88 -1.53 1.70
C PRO A 335 11.93 -2.72 1.53
N TRP A 336 11.00 -2.87 2.47
CA TRP A 336 9.84 -3.74 2.41
C TRP A 336 8.61 -2.86 2.38
N PHE A 337 7.84 -2.88 1.30
CA PHE A 337 6.56 -2.18 1.24
C PHE A 337 5.44 -3.15 1.60
N ALA A 338 4.69 -2.83 2.66
CA ALA A 338 3.66 -3.72 3.19
C ALA A 338 2.26 -3.12 3.10
N VAL A 339 1.26 -3.99 2.90
CA VAL A 339 -0.15 -3.74 3.23
C VAL A 339 -0.55 -4.60 4.42
N MET A 340 -1.69 -4.32 5.06
CA MET A 340 -2.24 -5.15 6.14
C MET A 340 -3.17 -6.23 5.61
N GLY A 341 -3.18 -7.38 6.27
CA GLY A 341 -4.19 -8.43 6.13
C GLY A 341 -5.11 -8.54 7.36
N ASN A 342 -6.06 -9.47 7.35
CA ASN A 342 -7.02 -9.59 8.46
C ASN A 342 -6.31 -9.90 9.77
N HIS A 343 -5.19 -10.62 9.76
CA HIS A 343 -4.44 -10.95 10.97
C HIS A 343 -3.66 -9.78 11.55
N ASP A 344 -3.47 -8.71 10.79
CA ASP A 344 -2.82 -7.48 11.25
C ASP A 344 -3.75 -6.62 12.11
N TYR A 345 -5.07 -6.74 11.90
CA TYR A 345 -6.14 -6.09 12.65
C TYR A 345 -6.58 -6.90 13.88
N GLY A 346 -5.78 -6.96 14.94
CA GLY A 346 -6.07 -7.83 16.08
C GLY A 346 -5.73 -7.30 17.48
N ASN A 347 -5.88 -8.18 18.47
CA ASN A 347 -5.75 -7.89 19.90
C ASN A 347 -4.34 -7.44 20.35
N ASP A 348 -3.28 -7.78 19.59
CA ASP A 348 -1.92 -7.32 19.88
C ASP A 348 -1.67 -5.89 19.37
N ASP A 349 -2.52 -5.39 18.45
CA ASP A 349 -2.52 -4.02 17.93
C ASP A 349 -3.92 -3.39 17.95
N PRO A 350 -4.56 -3.25 19.13
CA PRO A 350 -5.99 -2.89 19.21
C PRO A 350 -6.28 -1.44 18.80
N GLU A 351 -5.26 -0.60 18.65
CA GLU A 351 -5.36 0.81 18.24
C GLU A 351 -5.18 0.99 16.72
N VAL A 352 -4.88 -0.07 15.98
CA VAL A 352 -4.69 -0.01 14.52
C VAL A 352 -5.93 0.46 13.76
N ALA A 353 -7.12 0.26 14.33
CA ALA A 353 -8.38 0.75 13.79
C ALA A 353 -8.96 1.85 14.68
N CYS A 354 -9.73 2.75 14.06
CA CYS A 354 -10.31 3.93 14.72
C CYS A 354 -9.25 4.78 15.43
N PRO A 355 -8.17 5.20 14.73
CA PRO A 355 -7.06 5.91 15.36
C PRO A 355 -7.45 7.27 15.94
N ASN A 356 -8.62 7.81 15.58
CA ASN A 356 -9.18 9.02 16.18
C ASN A 356 -9.59 8.85 17.66
N VAL A 357 -9.78 7.62 18.14
CA VAL A 357 -10.09 7.36 19.56
C VAL A 357 -8.83 7.49 20.43
N VAL A 358 -7.70 6.96 19.96
CA VAL A 358 -6.40 6.97 20.67
C VAL A 358 -5.28 7.30 19.67
N PRO A 359 -5.22 8.53 19.16
CA PRO A 359 -4.22 8.88 18.15
C PRO A 359 -2.82 8.88 18.77
N ARG A 360 -1.88 8.21 18.11
CA ARG A 360 -0.45 8.31 18.43
C ARG A 360 0.25 9.36 17.59
N PHE A 361 -0.27 9.57 16.39
CA PHE A 361 0.21 10.58 15.47
C PHE A 361 -0.97 11.14 14.66
N THR A 362 -0.87 12.40 14.27
CA THR A 362 -1.86 13.08 13.46
C THR A 362 -1.13 13.84 12.37
N CYS A 363 -1.52 13.64 11.12
CA CYS A 363 -1.22 14.58 10.04
C CYS A 363 -2.28 15.66 10.03
N ASP A 364 -1.85 16.91 10.04
CA ASP A 364 -2.70 18.10 9.97
C ASP A 364 -1.92 19.27 9.36
N GLU A 365 -2.60 20.41 9.18
CA GLU A 365 -2.04 21.61 8.58
C GLU A 365 -0.72 22.11 9.20
N THR A 366 -0.41 21.70 10.44
CA THR A 366 0.80 22.14 11.15
C THR A 366 2.03 21.30 10.85
N ASN A 367 1.86 20.12 10.25
CA ASN A 367 2.94 19.16 10.02
C ASN A 367 2.86 18.41 8.67
N LEU A 368 2.07 18.90 7.71
CA LEU A 368 1.95 18.31 6.37
C LEU A 368 3.29 18.18 5.63
N ASP A 369 4.25 19.07 5.91
CA ASP A 369 5.58 19.06 5.31
C ASP A 369 6.55 18.07 5.97
N SER A 370 6.13 17.41 7.04
CA SER A 370 6.94 16.40 7.71
C SER A 370 7.10 15.15 6.85
N PRO A 371 8.24 14.44 6.96
CA PRO A 371 8.43 13.14 6.29
C PRO A 371 7.33 12.13 6.59
N ALA A 372 6.69 12.20 7.77
CA ALA A 372 5.58 11.33 8.14
C ALA A 372 4.31 11.63 7.32
N CYS A 373 4.05 12.90 6.99
CA CYS A 373 2.79 13.32 6.36
C CYS A 373 2.86 13.47 4.83
N GLY A 374 3.86 12.86 4.19
CA GLY A 374 4.03 12.90 2.73
C GLY A 374 5.02 13.97 2.25
N ALA A 375 5.66 14.70 3.17
CA ALA A 375 6.67 15.71 2.86
C ALA A 375 6.14 16.76 1.84
N PRO A 376 6.90 17.40 0.93
CA PRO A 376 6.47 18.67 0.33
C PRO A 376 5.23 18.58 -0.59
N LYS A 377 4.69 17.38 -0.84
CA LYS A 377 3.51 17.15 -1.68
C LYS A 377 2.59 16.09 -1.04
N PRO A 378 1.95 16.37 0.10
CA PRO A 378 1.02 15.43 0.69
C PRO A 378 -0.13 15.16 -0.29
N TYR A 379 -0.63 13.92 -0.32
CA TYR A 379 -1.76 13.54 -1.19
C TYR A 379 -3.07 14.21 -0.74
N SER A 380 -3.22 14.43 0.57
CA SER A 380 -4.33 15.16 1.17
C SER A 380 -3.82 16.20 2.16
N THR A 381 -4.54 17.31 2.31
CA THR A 381 -4.31 18.32 3.35
C THR A 381 -5.25 18.18 4.55
N GLU A 382 -6.23 17.28 4.46
CA GLU A 382 -7.20 17.02 5.53
C GLU A 382 -6.51 16.41 6.75
N SER A 383 -7.10 16.47 7.94
CA SER A 383 -6.48 15.83 9.11
C SER A 383 -6.64 14.31 9.06
N GLN A 384 -5.61 13.56 9.47
CA GLN A 384 -5.66 12.10 9.58
C GLN A 384 -4.91 11.60 10.80
N HIS A 385 -5.58 10.75 11.57
CA HIS A 385 -5.04 10.11 12.75
C HIS A 385 -4.42 8.74 12.44
N TYR A 386 -3.39 8.37 13.22
CA TYR A 386 -2.66 7.12 13.11
C TYR A 386 -2.35 6.53 14.48
N ALA A 387 -2.46 5.20 14.61
CA ALA A 387 -2.15 4.52 15.87
C ALA A 387 -1.71 3.05 15.72
N GLY A 388 -1.51 2.54 14.50
CA GLY A 388 -1.09 1.16 14.26
C GLY A 388 0.39 0.90 14.59
N ASN A 389 0.69 -0.25 15.20
CA ASN A 389 2.05 -0.68 15.53
C ASN A 389 2.92 -0.94 14.28
N GLN A 390 2.29 -1.21 13.13
CA GLN A 390 2.98 -1.56 11.88
C GLN A 390 3.35 -0.36 11.00
N LEU A 391 2.64 0.76 11.16
CA LEU A 391 2.91 2.00 10.43
C LEU A 391 4.35 2.46 10.68
N ASN A 392 4.94 3.29 9.81
CA ASN A 392 6.31 3.81 10.00
C ASN A 392 6.57 4.39 11.41
N ALA A 393 7.84 4.41 11.82
CA ALA A 393 8.21 4.74 13.22
C ALA A 393 7.85 6.18 13.59
N ASP A 394 7.86 7.06 12.60
CA ASP A 394 7.40 8.44 12.68
C ASP A 394 5.87 8.58 12.84
N LYS A 395 5.09 7.53 12.56
CA LYS A 395 3.63 7.43 12.82
C LYS A 395 3.27 6.58 14.04
N GLY A 396 4.22 6.37 14.94
CA GLY A 396 3.96 5.70 16.23
C GLY A 396 3.99 4.17 16.18
N GLY A 397 4.53 3.57 15.11
CA GLY A 397 4.75 2.13 15.09
C GLY A 397 5.96 1.70 15.95
N VAL A 398 5.93 0.46 16.43
CA VAL A 398 6.83 -0.05 17.48
C VAL A 398 8.23 -0.43 16.98
N ASP A 399 9.11 -0.86 17.88
CA ASP A 399 10.45 -1.43 17.57
C ASP A 399 11.49 -0.50 16.89
N GLY A 400 11.15 0.77 16.66
CA GLY A 400 12.10 1.83 16.28
C GLY A 400 12.97 1.50 15.05
N GLU A 401 14.27 1.76 15.17
CA GLU A 401 15.26 1.59 14.07
C GLU A 401 15.40 0.15 13.55
N LEU A 402 14.98 -0.85 14.33
CA LEU A 402 15.02 -2.24 13.91
C LEU A 402 14.31 -2.43 12.57
N ARG A 403 13.22 -1.69 12.36
CA ARG A 403 12.35 -1.79 11.20
C ARG A 403 12.41 -0.56 10.28
N ARG A 404 13.53 0.16 10.28
CA ARG A 404 13.73 1.32 9.40
C ARG A 404 13.47 1.04 7.91
N ASN A 405 13.59 -0.23 7.51
CA ASN A 405 13.35 -0.72 6.15
C ASN A 405 12.00 -1.43 5.98
N PHE A 406 11.16 -1.52 7.02
CA PHE A 406 9.79 -2.02 6.89
C PHE A 406 8.84 -0.83 6.76
N HIS A 407 8.46 -0.53 5.53
CA HIS A 407 7.71 0.64 5.14
C HIS A 407 6.23 0.32 4.99
N MET A 408 5.45 0.93 5.88
CA MET A 408 4.02 1.09 5.74
C MET A 408 3.71 2.54 6.11
N PRO A 409 3.96 3.49 5.20
CA PRO A 409 3.83 4.90 5.50
C PRO A 409 2.37 5.30 5.68
N ASP A 410 1.43 4.52 5.17
CA ASP A 410 -0.01 4.76 5.30
C ASP A 410 -0.76 3.43 5.20
N PHE A 411 -2.07 3.40 5.50
CA PHE A 411 -2.89 2.21 5.25
C PHE A 411 -3.06 1.95 3.76
N THR A 412 -3.19 3.01 2.97
CA THR A 412 -3.14 2.97 1.51
C THR A 412 -2.21 4.07 1.01
N PHE A 413 -1.31 3.72 0.10
CA PHE A 413 -0.34 4.65 -0.47
C PHE A 413 0.04 4.22 -1.88
N TYR A 414 0.69 5.10 -2.63
CA TYR A 414 1.40 4.71 -3.84
C TYR A 414 2.85 5.15 -3.76
N TYR A 415 3.75 4.43 -4.43
CA TYR A 415 5.17 4.75 -4.46
C TYR A 415 5.71 4.78 -5.88
N ARG A 416 6.50 5.80 -6.24
CA ARG A 416 7.09 5.90 -7.59
C ARG A 416 8.62 5.86 -7.59
N VAL A 417 9.16 5.19 -8.59
CA VAL A 417 10.56 5.30 -9.01
C VAL A 417 10.56 5.71 -10.49
N PRO A 418 10.48 7.03 -10.79
CA PRO A 418 10.35 7.52 -12.16
C PRO A 418 11.44 7.01 -13.10
N GLU A 419 12.66 6.81 -12.58
CA GLU A 419 13.81 6.36 -13.36
C GLU A 419 13.73 4.88 -13.76
N LEU A 420 12.90 4.10 -13.08
CA LEU A 420 12.54 2.73 -13.46
C LEU A 420 11.19 2.67 -14.17
N ASP A 421 10.56 3.82 -14.40
CA ASP A 421 9.21 3.93 -14.93
C ASP A 421 8.24 3.03 -14.16
N PHE A 422 8.40 3.03 -12.84
CA PHE A 422 7.77 2.11 -11.91
C PHE A 422 6.87 2.84 -10.91
N GLU A 423 5.72 2.23 -10.67
CA GLU A 423 4.77 2.63 -9.65
C GLU A 423 4.28 1.41 -8.86
N LEU A 424 4.22 1.55 -7.54
CA LEU A 424 3.57 0.65 -6.61
C LEU A 424 2.27 1.31 -6.15
N ILE A 425 1.17 0.58 -6.10
CA ILE A 425 -0.10 0.99 -5.50
C ILE A 425 -0.43 -0.04 -4.41
N ALA A 426 -0.39 0.40 -3.16
CA ALA A 426 -0.61 -0.44 -1.99
C ALA A 426 -2.00 -0.15 -1.41
N MET A 427 -2.86 -1.18 -1.38
CA MET A 427 -4.27 -1.06 -1.04
C MET A 427 -4.61 -1.90 0.18
N ASP A 428 -5.21 -1.27 1.19
CA ASP A 428 -5.84 -1.99 2.29
C ASP A 428 -7.29 -2.31 1.93
N THR A 429 -7.59 -3.61 1.92
CA THR A 429 -8.86 -4.16 1.46
C THR A 429 -9.59 -4.95 2.57
N ASN A 430 -9.22 -4.71 3.84
CA ASN A 430 -9.71 -5.47 5.00
C ASN A 430 -11.21 -5.35 5.26
N TRP A 431 -11.90 -4.41 4.62
CA TRP A 431 -13.37 -4.37 4.68
C TRP A 431 -14.05 -5.63 4.11
N TYR A 432 -13.43 -6.29 3.12
CA TYR A 432 -13.98 -7.50 2.51
C TYR A 432 -14.01 -8.70 3.46
N ASP A 433 -13.04 -8.79 4.37
CA ASP A 433 -13.02 -9.76 5.49
C ASP A 433 -13.12 -9.06 6.85
N ARG A 434 -13.96 -8.02 6.92
CA ARG A 434 -14.16 -7.22 8.14
C ARG A 434 -14.58 -8.07 9.34
N ASP A 435 -15.24 -9.21 9.11
CA ASP A 435 -15.69 -10.13 10.15
C ASP A 435 -14.58 -11.12 10.58
N GLY A 436 -13.55 -11.31 9.76
CA GLY A 436 -12.39 -12.18 10.00
C GLY A 436 -11.18 -11.48 10.63
N SER A 437 -11.29 -10.19 10.99
CA SER A 437 -10.20 -9.44 11.64
C SER A 437 -9.64 -10.16 12.88
N GLY A 438 -8.32 -10.19 13.00
CA GLY A 438 -7.57 -10.95 14.00
C GLY A 438 -7.66 -12.47 13.80
N GLY A 439 -8.03 -12.93 12.62
CA GLY A 439 -8.15 -14.34 12.24
C GLY A 439 -9.42 -15.06 12.71
N ASN A 440 -10.04 -14.59 13.79
CA ASN A 440 -11.22 -15.20 14.40
C ASN A 440 -12.33 -14.18 14.72
N GLY A 441 -12.24 -12.96 14.17
CA GLY A 441 -13.24 -11.92 14.31
C GLY A 441 -13.42 -11.35 15.72
N TYR A 442 -14.62 -10.85 16.00
CA TYR A 442 -14.97 -10.08 17.21
C TYR A 442 -15.68 -10.87 18.31
N GLY A 443 -15.69 -12.20 18.23
CA GLY A 443 -16.48 -13.07 19.11
C GLY A 443 -16.27 -12.81 20.61
N ASN A 444 -17.36 -12.80 21.39
CA ASN A 444 -17.30 -12.51 22.83
C ASN A 444 -16.48 -13.54 23.63
N ASN A 445 -16.33 -14.77 23.12
CA ASN A 445 -15.63 -15.88 23.77
C ASN A 445 -14.20 -16.11 23.27
N GLY A 446 -13.51 -15.05 22.80
CA GLY A 446 -12.10 -15.13 22.40
C GLY A 446 -11.78 -14.72 20.96
N GLY A 447 -12.57 -13.80 20.38
CA GLY A 447 -12.28 -13.24 19.07
C GLY A 447 -10.90 -12.55 19.01
N GLY A 448 -10.19 -12.75 17.89
CA GLY A 448 -8.86 -12.21 17.66
C GLY A 448 -8.81 -10.68 17.52
N ALA A 449 -9.97 -10.02 17.35
CA ALA A 449 -10.13 -8.57 17.30
C ALA A 449 -11.04 -8.01 18.41
N ARG A 450 -11.21 -8.73 19.52
CA ARG A 450 -12.05 -8.30 20.65
C ARG A 450 -11.57 -7.00 21.29
N GLU A 451 -10.26 -6.85 21.52
CA GLU A 451 -9.69 -5.65 22.14
C GLU A 451 -9.78 -4.46 21.18
N LEU A 452 -9.56 -4.70 19.88
CA LEU A 452 -9.77 -3.72 18.82
C LEU A 452 -11.22 -3.17 18.84
N ARG A 453 -12.23 -4.06 18.92
CA ARG A 453 -13.64 -3.65 19.09
C ARG A 453 -13.85 -2.78 20.31
N LYS A 454 -13.18 -3.07 21.43
CA LYS A 454 -13.34 -2.29 22.67
C LYS A 454 -12.74 -0.89 22.53
N VAL A 455 -11.58 -0.76 21.89
CA VAL A 455 -10.94 0.55 21.63
C VAL A 455 -11.83 1.37 20.69
N CYS A 456 -12.28 0.80 19.58
CA CYS A 456 -13.22 1.46 18.67
C CYS A 456 -14.61 1.74 19.29
N GLY A 457 -14.97 1.07 20.39
CA GLY A 457 -16.25 1.18 21.08
C GLY A 457 -17.36 0.25 20.55
N SER A 458 -17.33 -0.17 19.29
CA SER A 458 -18.25 -1.17 18.72
C SER A 458 -17.68 -1.85 17.47
N THR A 459 -18.26 -2.98 17.06
CA THR A 459 -17.91 -3.65 15.79
C THR A 459 -18.29 -2.78 14.59
N ASP A 460 -19.45 -2.13 14.64
CA ASP A 460 -19.91 -1.26 13.56
C ASP A 460 -18.94 -0.11 13.28
N LYS A 461 -18.31 0.46 14.33
CA LYS A 461 -17.29 1.50 14.18
C LYS A 461 -16.02 0.99 13.51
N VAL A 462 -15.59 -0.24 13.83
CA VAL A 462 -14.47 -0.90 13.13
C VAL A 462 -14.80 -1.08 11.65
N ILE A 463 -15.97 -1.66 11.36
CA ILE A 463 -16.43 -1.92 10.00
C ILE A 463 -16.52 -0.62 9.20
N SER A 464 -17.08 0.44 9.80
CA SER A 464 -17.17 1.77 9.18
C SER A 464 -15.78 2.35 8.88
N TYR A 465 -14.84 2.23 9.82
CA TYR A 465 -13.46 2.65 9.62
C TYR A 465 -12.80 1.88 8.45
N LEU A 466 -12.90 0.56 8.44
CA LEU A 466 -12.35 -0.26 7.35
C LEU A 466 -12.97 0.08 6.00
N ARG A 467 -14.26 0.46 5.97
CA ARG A 467 -14.92 0.93 4.75
C ARG A 467 -14.29 2.22 4.25
N HIS A 468 -14.00 3.18 5.13
CA HIS A 468 -13.35 4.44 4.74
C HIS A 468 -11.93 4.22 4.21
N VAL A 469 -11.19 3.26 4.80
CA VAL A 469 -9.88 2.87 4.28
C VAL A 469 -10.00 2.31 2.85
N LEU A 470 -10.94 1.38 2.62
CA LEU A 470 -11.20 0.81 1.28
C LEU A 470 -11.60 1.90 0.26
N ASP A 471 -12.46 2.83 0.66
CA ASP A 471 -12.92 3.95 -0.19
C ASP A 471 -11.74 4.81 -0.66
N ALA A 472 -10.78 5.10 0.24
CA ALA A 472 -9.56 5.79 -0.12
C ALA A 472 -8.63 4.97 -1.01
N SER A 473 -8.55 3.65 -0.80
CA SER A 473 -7.84 2.75 -1.70
C SER A 473 -8.41 2.83 -3.12
N ASP A 474 -9.74 2.84 -3.24
CA ASP A 474 -10.42 2.93 -4.53
C ASP A 474 -10.26 4.29 -5.21
N LEU A 475 -10.17 5.36 -4.41
CA LEU A 475 -9.84 6.69 -4.92
C LEU A 475 -8.42 6.70 -5.50
N ILE A 476 -7.42 6.27 -4.71
CA ILE A 476 -6.02 6.20 -5.16
C ILE A 476 -5.90 5.35 -6.43
N LEU A 477 -6.48 4.13 -6.45
CA LEU A 477 -6.38 3.25 -7.60
C LEU A 477 -6.90 3.93 -8.88
N ARG A 478 -8.05 4.60 -8.81
CA ARG A 478 -8.67 5.30 -9.96
C ARG A 478 -7.87 6.53 -10.38
N GLU A 479 -7.41 7.34 -9.44
CA GLU A 479 -6.63 8.54 -9.76
C GLU A 479 -5.28 8.18 -10.38
N ARG A 480 -4.57 7.19 -9.82
CA ARG A 480 -3.30 6.72 -10.37
C ARG A 480 -3.48 6.06 -11.74
N ALA A 481 -4.55 5.27 -11.92
CA ALA A 481 -4.91 4.73 -13.24
C ALA A 481 -5.16 5.84 -14.27
N SER A 482 -5.93 6.86 -13.89
CA SER A 482 -6.26 7.99 -14.77
C SER A 482 -5.01 8.79 -15.15
N ALA A 483 -4.09 8.97 -14.20
CA ALA A 483 -2.83 9.65 -14.43
C ALA A 483 -1.88 8.84 -15.33
N ALA A 484 -1.89 7.51 -15.23
CA ALA A 484 -1.14 6.59 -16.09
C ALA A 484 0.34 6.96 -16.27
N GLU A 485 0.99 7.39 -15.18
CA GLU A 485 2.31 8.03 -15.23
C GLU A 485 3.48 7.04 -15.28
N SER A 486 3.20 5.73 -15.19
CA SER A 486 4.21 4.69 -15.23
C SER A 486 3.80 3.52 -16.12
N ARG A 487 4.75 2.98 -16.89
CA ARG A 487 4.54 1.77 -17.70
C ARG A 487 4.65 0.50 -16.88
N ASN A 488 5.32 0.52 -15.73
CA ASN A 488 5.43 -0.63 -14.85
C ASN A 488 4.65 -0.37 -13.57
N VAL A 489 3.63 -1.17 -13.29
CA VAL A 489 2.74 -0.97 -12.16
C VAL A 489 2.64 -2.26 -11.35
N ALA A 490 2.93 -2.20 -10.06
CA ALA A 490 2.63 -3.26 -9.10
C ALA A 490 1.48 -2.81 -8.21
N ILE A 491 0.39 -3.57 -8.19
CA ILE A 491 -0.72 -3.36 -7.26
C ILE A 491 -0.62 -4.45 -6.20
N ILE A 492 -0.56 -4.06 -4.92
CA ILE A 492 -0.56 -5.00 -3.80
C ILE A 492 -1.80 -4.81 -2.94
N SER A 493 -2.44 -5.92 -2.58
CA SER A 493 -3.58 -5.99 -1.67
C SER A 493 -3.53 -7.31 -0.93
N HIS A 494 -4.37 -7.54 0.09
CA HIS A 494 -4.33 -8.81 0.80
C HIS A 494 -5.25 -9.87 0.20
N TYR A 495 -6.45 -9.50 -0.25
CA TYR A 495 -7.48 -10.46 -0.61
C TYR A 495 -7.48 -10.81 -2.11
N PRO A 496 -7.69 -12.09 -2.48
CA PRO A 496 -7.91 -12.44 -3.87
C PRO A 496 -9.33 -12.07 -4.31
N ASP A 497 -9.54 -12.04 -5.63
CA ASP A 497 -10.79 -11.59 -6.28
C ASP A 497 -12.04 -12.26 -5.68
N GLU A 498 -11.99 -13.54 -5.32
CA GLU A 498 -13.13 -14.28 -4.75
C GLU A 498 -13.61 -13.74 -3.39
N PHE A 499 -12.73 -13.12 -2.59
CA PHE A 499 -13.11 -12.42 -1.35
C PHE A 499 -13.57 -10.99 -1.63
N MET A 500 -13.09 -10.39 -2.72
CA MET A 500 -13.49 -9.06 -3.18
C MET A 500 -14.72 -9.08 -4.09
N GLN A 501 -15.59 -10.10 -3.95
CA GLN A 501 -16.84 -10.23 -4.73
C GLN A 501 -16.60 -10.30 -6.25
N GLY A 502 -15.49 -10.91 -6.67
CA GLY A 502 -15.08 -11.05 -8.08
C GLY A 502 -14.40 -9.82 -8.66
N ARG A 503 -14.14 -8.80 -7.85
CA ARG A 503 -13.41 -7.60 -8.24
C ARG A 503 -11.93 -7.92 -8.43
N ASN A 504 -11.35 -7.44 -9.53
CA ASN A 504 -9.94 -7.59 -9.84
C ASN A 504 -9.29 -6.21 -9.99
N LEU A 505 -8.40 -5.85 -9.05
CA LEU A 505 -7.85 -4.50 -8.94
C LEU A 505 -7.04 -4.08 -10.18
N ARG A 506 -6.32 -5.01 -10.82
CA ARG A 506 -5.58 -4.72 -12.06
C ARG A 506 -6.51 -4.46 -13.25
N LYS A 507 -7.60 -5.22 -13.39
CA LYS A 507 -8.60 -4.96 -14.44
C LYS A 507 -9.27 -3.61 -14.21
N ASP A 508 -9.59 -3.26 -12.97
CA ASP A 508 -10.14 -1.95 -12.63
C ASP A 508 -9.16 -0.82 -12.98
N PHE A 509 -7.88 -0.99 -12.62
CA PHE A 509 -6.81 -0.06 -12.99
C PHE A 509 -6.72 0.12 -14.51
N VAL A 510 -6.51 -0.96 -15.28
CA VAL A 510 -6.35 -0.88 -16.74
C VAL A 510 -7.60 -0.29 -17.40
N LYS A 511 -8.80 -0.61 -16.90
CA LYS A 511 -10.05 -0.05 -17.42
C LYS A 511 -10.16 1.45 -17.20
N ALA A 512 -9.65 1.96 -16.07
CA ALA A 512 -9.67 3.39 -15.74
C ALA A 512 -8.56 4.19 -16.45
N MET A 513 -7.54 3.54 -17.02
CA MET A 513 -6.48 4.21 -17.77
C MET A 513 -6.96 4.80 -19.11
N PRO A 514 -6.38 5.92 -19.56
CA PRO A 514 -6.57 6.43 -20.93
C PRO A 514 -6.26 5.37 -21.99
N ALA A 515 -7.15 5.23 -22.97
CA ALA A 515 -7.10 4.14 -23.96
C ALA A 515 -5.78 4.11 -24.77
N ASP A 516 -5.19 5.27 -25.04
CA ASP A 516 -3.92 5.41 -25.75
C ASP A 516 -2.70 4.95 -24.92
N LYS A 517 -2.85 4.82 -23.59
CA LYS A 517 -1.80 4.38 -22.66
C LYS A 517 -1.87 2.89 -22.34
N GLN A 518 -3.05 2.26 -22.48
CA GLN A 518 -3.27 0.86 -22.10
C GLN A 518 -2.36 -0.14 -22.82
N GLY A 519 -1.98 0.11 -24.08
CA GLY A 519 -1.15 -0.82 -24.85
C GLY A 519 0.32 -0.93 -24.41
N GLY A 520 0.81 0.04 -23.62
CA GLY A 520 2.21 0.13 -23.20
C GLY A 520 2.47 -0.24 -21.75
N VAL A 521 1.42 -0.55 -20.98
CA VAL A 521 1.53 -0.80 -19.53
C VAL A 521 1.73 -2.27 -19.21
N ARG A 522 2.57 -2.54 -18.22
CA ARG A 522 2.76 -3.80 -17.50
C ARG A 522 2.25 -3.60 -16.09
N ALA A 523 0.99 -3.98 -15.86
CA ALA A 523 0.39 -3.94 -14.54
C ALA A 523 0.31 -5.36 -13.96
N TYR A 524 0.79 -5.55 -12.74
CA TYR A 524 0.71 -6.80 -12.00
C TYR A 524 -0.12 -6.62 -10.73
N ASN A 525 -0.96 -7.60 -10.40
CA ASN A 525 -1.73 -7.65 -9.16
C ASN A 525 -1.15 -8.73 -8.24
N PHE A 526 -0.77 -8.39 -7.02
CA PHE A 526 -0.27 -9.35 -6.04
C PHE A 526 -1.17 -9.34 -4.80
N PHE A 527 -1.55 -10.54 -4.36
CA PHE A 527 -2.42 -10.71 -3.20
C PHE A 527 -2.13 -12.00 -2.44
N GLY A 528 -2.58 -12.08 -1.19
CA GLY A 528 -2.30 -13.16 -0.24
C GLY A 528 -3.59 -13.83 0.23
N HIS A 529 -3.72 -13.99 1.55
CA HIS A 529 -4.87 -14.50 2.30
C HIS A 529 -5.13 -16.00 2.13
N THR A 530 -5.14 -16.48 0.89
CA THR A 530 -5.16 -17.90 0.60
C THR A 530 -3.72 -18.42 0.60
N HIS A 531 -3.42 -19.36 1.49
CA HIS A 531 -2.05 -19.79 1.78
C HIS A 531 -1.44 -20.73 0.74
N VAL A 532 -1.43 -20.30 -0.52
CA VAL A 532 -0.86 -21.01 -1.66
C VAL A 532 -0.12 -20.04 -2.58
N GLN A 533 0.82 -20.55 -3.38
CA GLN A 533 1.42 -19.85 -4.51
C GLN A 533 0.75 -20.28 -5.81
N GLU A 534 0.06 -19.35 -6.48
CA GLU A 534 -0.66 -19.64 -7.72
C GLU A 534 -0.76 -18.43 -8.65
N CYS A 535 -0.60 -18.65 -9.95
CA CYS A 535 -0.98 -17.66 -10.94
C CYS A 535 -2.50 -17.72 -11.19
N ARG A 536 -3.21 -16.64 -10.89
CA ARG A 536 -4.69 -16.55 -11.01
C ARG A 536 -5.17 -15.88 -12.30
N GLY A 537 -4.29 -15.16 -12.99
CA GLY A 537 -4.67 -14.42 -14.18
C GLY A 537 -3.50 -14.28 -15.14
N TYR A 538 -3.84 -14.32 -16.42
CA TYR A 538 -2.88 -14.27 -17.51
C TYR A 538 -3.25 -13.16 -18.50
N ASP A 539 -2.24 -12.54 -19.08
CA ASP A 539 -2.35 -11.81 -20.34
C ASP A 539 -1.49 -12.48 -21.41
N GLY A 540 -1.50 -11.97 -22.64
CA GLY A 540 -0.70 -12.52 -23.75
C GLY A 540 0.81 -12.58 -23.50
N SER A 541 1.32 -11.99 -22.41
CA SER A 541 2.72 -12.04 -22.00
C SER A 541 3.01 -12.97 -20.83
N GLY A 542 1.98 -13.45 -20.12
CA GLY A 542 2.18 -14.36 -19.01
C GLY A 542 1.26 -14.13 -17.83
N CYS A 543 1.73 -14.59 -16.66
CA CYS A 543 1.04 -14.34 -15.40
C CYS A 543 1.02 -12.85 -15.06
N VAL A 544 -0.14 -12.35 -14.64
CA VAL A 544 -0.35 -10.95 -14.26
C VAL A 544 -1.11 -10.77 -12.95
N ASP A 545 -1.80 -11.81 -12.47
CA ASP A 545 -2.49 -11.81 -11.19
C ASP A 545 -1.93 -12.96 -10.33
N PHE A 546 -1.30 -12.61 -9.20
CA PHE A 546 -0.45 -13.50 -8.41
C PHE A 546 -1.02 -13.69 -7.01
N LEU A 547 -1.42 -14.92 -6.69
CA LEU A 547 -1.68 -15.35 -5.33
C LEU A 547 -0.35 -15.79 -4.69
N THR A 548 0.10 -15.06 -3.68
CA THR A 548 1.41 -15.23 -3.04
C THR A 548 1.34 -15.46 -1.51
N GLY A 549 0.25 -16.04 -1.01
CA GLY A 549 0.04 -16.27 0.43
C GLY A 549 0.67 -17.55 0.99
N GLY A 550 1.40 -18.32 0.19
CA GLY A 550 2.03 -19.57 0.61
C GLY A 550 3.28 -19.42 1.49
N SER A 551 3.49 -18.29 2.18
CA SER A 551 4.79 -17.97 2.78
C SER A 551 4.91 -18.20 4.27
N GLY A 552 3.90 -18.78 4.92
CA GLY A 552 3.92 -18.93 6.37
C GLY A 552 2.57 -18.81 7.06
N GLY A 553 1.50 -18.51 6.32
CA GLY A 553 0.16 -18.40 6.85
C GLY A 553 -0.33 -19.70 7.48
N CYS A 554 -1.34 -19.59 8.32
CA CYS A 554 -1.81 -20.71 9.10
C CYS A 554 -2.27 -21.91 8.29
N CYS A 555 -2.04 -23.12 8.79
CA CYS A 555 -2.54 -24.32 8.12
C CYS A 555 -1.90 -24.63 6.75
N SER A 556 -0.81 -23.96 6.36
CA SER A 556 0.04 -24.33 5.20
C SER A 556 0.82 -25.64 5.40
N THR A 557 0.33 -26.55 6.25
CA THR A 557 1.21 -27.49 6.93
C THR A 557 1.52 -28.75 6.16
N ASN A 558 0.80 -29.15 5.11
CA ASN A 558 1.23 -30.22 4.19
C ASN A 558 0.48 -30.09 2.85
N ASP A 559 1.22 -30.13 1.72
CA ASP A 559 0.74 -30.29 0.33
C ASP A 559 0.24 -29.07 -0.45
N VAL A 560 0.53 -27.83 -0.04
CA VAL A 560 0.23 -26.64 -0.86
C VAL A 560 1.48 -25.94 -1.39
N PRO A 561 1.40 -25.28 -2.56
CA PRO A 561 2.50 -24.49 -3.06
C PRO A 561 2.89 -23.37 -2.11
N ALA A 562 4.17 -23.36 -1.72
CA ALA A 562 4.78 -22.35 -0.87
C ALA A 562 5.99 -21.74 -1.58
N GLY A 563 6.23 -20.44 -1.39
CA GLY A 563 7.26 -19.73 -2.14
C GLY A 563 7.08 -18.21 -2.14
N PHE A 564 7.59 -17.57 -3.17
CA PHE A 564 7.51 -16.11 -3.39
C PHE A 564 7.50 -15.84 -4.91
N VAL A 565 7.32 -14.59 -5.31
CA VAL A 565 7.44 -14.14 -6.71
C VAL A 565 8.69 -13.28 -6.88
N ALA A 566 9.44 -13.45 -7.96
CA ALA A 566 10.49 -12.52 -8.35
C ALA A 566 10.15 -11.85 -9.69
N ILE A 567 10.26 -10.53 -9.71
CA ILE A 567 10.02 -9.70 -10.88
C ILE A 567 11.28 -8.89 -11.16
N ALA A 568 11.75 -8.93 -12.40
CA ALA A 568 12.86 -8.11 -12.85
C ALA A 568 12.41 -7.12 -13.92
N TRP A 569 13.30 -6.20 -14.27
CA TRP A 569 13.16 -5.43 -15.50
C TRP A 569 13.91 -6.14 -16.62
N ASN A 570 13.47 -5.97 -17.86
CA ASN A 570 14.25 -6.37 -19.03
C ASN A 570 15.09 -5.21 -19.57
N ASN A 571 15.83 -5.45 -20.65
CA ASN A 571 16.70 -4.44 -21.24
C ASN A 571 15.98 -3.25 -21.88
N VAL A 572 14.65 -3.33 -22.08
CA VAL A 572 13.82 -2.21 -22.56
C VAL A 572 13.11 -1.49 -21.41
N GLY A 573 13.41 -1.86 -20.16
CA GLY A 573 12.84 -1.25 -18.97
C GLY A 573 11.40 -1.66 -18.66
N LEU A 574 10.93 -2.79 -19.20
CA LEU A 574 9.63 -3.37 -18.84
C LEU A 574 9.79 -4.49 -17.82
N GLN A 575 8.87 -4.59 -16.88
CA GLN A 575 8.88 -5.66 -15.89
C GLN A 575 8.55 -7.02 -16.52
N GLU A 576 9.21 -8.07 -16.03
CA GLU A 576 9.01 -9.46 -16.43
C GLU A 576 9.08 -10.41 -15.22
N VAL A 577 8.25 -11.45 -15.28
CA VAL A 577 8.22 -12.49 -14.24
C VAL A 577 9.39 -13.44 -14.45
N GLU A 578 10.28 -13.52 -13.47
CA GLU A 578 11.43 -14.43 -13.54
C GLU A 578 11.06 -15.81 -13.03
N CYS A 579 10.36 -15.85 -11.89
CA CYS A 579 9.96 -17.08 -11.25
C CYS A 579 8.72 -16.91 -10.37
N MET A 580 7.93 -17.98 -10.33
CA MET A 580 6.85 -18.24 -9.39
C MET A 580 6.64 -19.76 -9.31
N ALA A 581 5.98 -20.28 -8.27
CA ALA A 581 5.55 -21.67 -8.28
C ALA A 581 4.78 -22.00 -9.58
N ASN A 582 5.21 -23.03 -10.30
CA ASN A 582 4.64 -23.49 -11.58
C ASN A 582 4.67 -22.48 -12.76
N TYR A 583 5.37 -21.35 -12.65
CA TYR A 583 5.48 -20.36 -13.73
C TYR A 583 6.86 -19.68 -13.77
N GLY A 584 7.28 -19.24 -14.97
CA GLY A 584 8.59 -18.63 -15.22
C GLY A 584 9.62 -19.61 -15.77
N THR A 585 10.84 -19.12 -16.01
CA THR A 585 11.92 -19.90 -16.62
C THR A 585 12.50 -20.96 -15.66
N ASN A 586 12.31 -20.75 -14.36
CA ASN A 586 12.77 -21.66 -13.31
C ASN A 586 11.82 -21.66 -12.09
N PRO A 587 10.65 -22.31 -12.17
CA PRO A 587 9.65 -22.30 -11.11
C PRO A 587 10.14 -22.94 -9.80
N ALA A 588 11.14 -23.82 -9.87
CA ALA A 588 11.78 -24.42 -8.70
C ALA A 588 12.66 -23.43 -7.92
N ALA A 589 13.07 -22.31 -8.54
CA ALA A 589 13.91 -21.32 -7.87
C ALA A 589 13.14 -20.54 -6.79
N CYS A 590 11.81 -20.44 -6.91
CA CYS A 590 10.97 -19.58 -6.07
C CYS A 590 9.83 -20.34 -5.39
N SER A 591 9.91 -21.67 -5.40
CA SER A 591 9.04 -22.55 -4.66
C SER A 591 9.83 -23.46 -3.73
N VAL A 592 9.21 -23.85 -2.63
CA VAL A 592 9.74 -24.82 -1.67
C VAL A 592 9.32 -26.26 -2.05
N TRP A 593 8.75 -26.45 -3.25
CA TRP A 593 8.22 -27.72 -3.70
C TRP A 593 9.30 -28.78 -3.94
N ASN A 594 9.32 -29.80 -3.09
CA ASN A 594 10.01 -31.07 -3.34
C ASN A 594 9.25 -32.32 -2.84
N PHE A 595 7.94 -32.24 -2.56
CA PHE A 595 7.16 -33.42 -2.11
C PHE A 595 6.34 -34.10 -3.23
N TYR A 596 5.89 -33.38 -4.27
CA TYR A 596 5.03 -33.97 -5.32
C TYR A 596 5.78 -34.66 -6.47
N SER A 597 7.06 -34.36 -6.71
CA SER A 597 7.84 -35.02 -7.77
C SER A 597 8.18 -36.49 -7.46
N LEU A 598 8.24 -36.87 -6.18
CA LEU A 598 8.38 -38.27 -5.75
C LEU A 598 7.06 -39.07 -5.87
N ALA A 599 5.91 -38.41 -5.76
CA ALA A 599 4.61 -39.06 -5.91
C ALA A 599 4.21 -39.26 -7.40
N GLN A 600 4.61 -38.34 -8.29
CA GLN A 600 4.30 -38.45 -9.72
C GLN A 600 5.29 -39.31 -10.53
N THR A 601 6.49 -39.57 -10.01
CA THR A 601 7.47 -40.45 -10.69
C THR A 601 7.25 -41.95 -10.44
N GLY A 602 6.21 -42.35 -9.69
CA GLY A 602 5.84 -43.76 -9.57
C GLY A 602 6.88 -44.65 -8.87
N ALA A 603 7.84 -44.07 -8.13
CA ALA A 603 8.76 -44.84 -7.30
C ALA A 603 7.99 -45.43 -6.10
N SER A 604 7.97 -46.76 -6.03
CA SER A 604 7.07 -47.56 -5.21
C SER A 604 7.01 -47.21 -3.71
N ARG A 605 5.77 -47.18 -3.19
CA ARG A 605 5.34 -47.02 -1.79
C ARG A 605 5.82 -48.08 -0.76
N ASN A 606 6.98 -48.71 -0.92
CA ASN A 606 7.46 -49.77 0.01
C ASN A 606 8.67 -49.40 0.88
N GLY A 607 9.08 -48.14 0.93
CA GLY A 607 10.05 -47.68 1.92
C GLY A 607 9.35 -47.19 3.18
N THR A 608 9.43 -47.97 4.27
CA THR A 608 9.18 -47.52 5.64
C THR A 608 9.73 -46.12 5.86
N LEU A 609 8.85 -45.17 6.20
CA LEU A 609 9.20 -43.84 6.70
C LEU A 609 10.08 -44.01 7.95
N ALA A 610 11.39 -43.98 7.75
CA ALA A 610 12.35 -43.81 8.83
C ALA A 610 12.06 -42.45 9.46
N SER A 611 11.93 -42.42 10.78
CA SER A 611 11.74 -41.21 11.57
C SER A 611 12.75 -40.14 11.16
N GLU A 612 12.27 -39.06 10.55
CA GLU A 612 13.07 -37.89 10.21
C GLU A 612 13.44 -37.11 11.49
N ARG A 613 14.41 -37.64 12.24
CA ARG A 613 15.38 -36.81 12.95
C ARG A 613 16.53 -36.57 11.98
N GLY A 614 16.41 -35.53 11.18
CA GLY A 614 17.41 -35.22 10.17
C GLY A 614 16.86 -34.35 9.06
N VAL A 615 16.23 -33.22 9.41
CA VAL A 615 16.38 -32.06 8.54
C VAL A 615 17.88 -31.77 8.54
N PRO A 616 18.59 -31.76 7.41
CA PRO A 616 20.00 -31.39 7.39
C PRO A 616 20.12 -30.01 8.02
N ALA A 617 20.91 -29.91 9.08
CA ALA A 617 21.39 -28.64 9.60
C ALA A 617 22.38 -28.07 8.59
N ASP A 618 21.90 -27.63 7.43
CA ASP A 618 22.70 -27.01 6.38
C ASP A 618 22.28 -25.56 6.20
N VAL A 619 22.57 -24.77 7.23
CA VAL A 619 23.15 -23.43 7.13
C VAL A 619 24.09 -23.32 8.33
N CYS A 620 25.40 -23.49 8.15
CA CYS A 620 26.39 -23.19 9.21
C CYS A 620 26.11 -21.74 9.66
N GLU A 621 25.92 -21.53 10.97
CA GLU A 621 25.46 -20.26 11.56
C GLU A 621 26.50 -19.12 11.42
N HIS A 622 27.72 -19.45 10.98
CA HIS A 622 28.82 -18.50 10.80
C HIS A 622 29.50 -18.66 9.44
N THR A 623 29.94 -17.53 8.90
CA THR A 623 30.46 -17.28 7.54
C THR A 623 31.57 -18.24 7.10
N ASP A 624 31.80 -18.32 5.77
CA ASP A 624 32.65 -19.24 4.98
C ASP A 624 34.11 -19.48 5.43
N ASP A 625 34.52 -19.00 6.61
CA ASP A 625 35.90 -18.97 7.08
C ASP A 625 36.19 -20.01 8.20
N GLU A 626 35.20 -20.77 8.67
CA GLU A 626 35.37 -21.71 9.79
C GLU A 626 35.82 -23.14 9.35
N PRO A 627 36.99 -23.65 9.78
CA PRO A 627 37.59 -24.89 9.27
C PRO A 627 36.85 -26.20 9.58
N SER A 628 35.78 -26.15 10.35
CA SER A 628 35.03 -27.32 10.84
C SER A 628 33.82 -27.69 9.95
N CYS A 629 33.39 -26.85 9.02
CA CYS A 629 32.28 -27.17 8.11
C CYS A 629 32.78 -28.12 6.97
N PRO A 630 32.00 -29.14 6.57
CA PRO A 630 32.43 -30.19 5.63
C PRO A 630 32.76 -29.71 4.20
N ASN A 631 32.42 -28.46 3.88
CA ASN A 631 32.69 -27.82 2.60
C ASN A 631 33.78 -26.72 2.69
N TYR A 632 34.60 -26.67 3.73
CA TYR A 632 35.68 -25.68 3.84
C TYR A 632 36.76 -25.88 2.76
N TRP A 633 36.96 -24.86 1.90
CA TRP A 633 38.04 -24.84 0.89
C TRP A 633 39.21 -23.99 1.38
N ALA A 634 40.22 -24.62 1.97
CA ALA A 634 41.45 -23.92 2.33
C ALA A 634 42.12 -23.30 1.07
N PRO A 635 42.57 -22.02 1.12
CA PRO A 635 43.34 -21.44 0.02
C PRO A 635 44.73 -22.10 -0.04
N GLY A 636 44.89 -23.16 -0.83
CA GLY A 636 46.20 -23.80 -0.97
C GLY A 636 46.36 -25.08 -1.79
N HIS A 637 45.31 -25.80 -2.19
CA HIS A 637 45.50 -27.08 -2.89
C HIS A 637 44.92 -27.10 -4.31
N ARG A 638 45.77 -26.77 -5.30
CA ARG A 638 45.66 -27.30 -6.66
C ARG A 638 46.63 -28.47 -6.84
N LYS A 639 46.08 -29.62 -7.25
CA LYS A 639 46.70 -30.78 -7.93
C LYS A 639 47.95 -31.42 -7.31
N ARG A 640 47.82 -32.69 -6.92
CA ARG A 640 48.31 -33.84 -7.70
C ARG A 640 47.36 -35.00 -7.56
#